data_AF-A0A0M8YEP8-F1
#
_entry.id   AF-A0A0M8YEP8-F1
#
_cell.length_a   1.000
_cell.length_b   1.000
_cell.length_c   1.000
_cell.angle_alpha   90.00
_cell.angle_beta   90.00
_cell.angle_gamma   90.00
#
_symmetry.space_group_name_H-M   'P 1'
#
loop_
_entity.id
_entity.type
_entity.pdbx_description
1 polymer ?
#
loop_
_entity_poly.entity_id
_entity_poly.type
_entity_poly.pdbx_seq_one_letter_code
_entity_poly.pdbx_strand_id
1 'polypeptide(L)'
;MQNCLDSLARQRDGGGGAATDPAPGFEVVLVPVRAATGEDPRSSDSSAEDADVDLSGDDDGAEESDTSDQGEDADQGDETVQDTRADALAVARAFAAAPPPGLSVVLPDTAPVPDHPSARVRGAAAATGTHLLFLDGGDALTGYAVSYLAASAADTRSDLVVGNVHRFSELGATPSRFHRKLCGKHRVAEDPRAVHGLVSDTALGNKLWLRAFWNSLTDHGLAPEDAGLGLRRAVLAAAAVDVLPATVLLKRQRETAPVPLEPQALTRRLHAMGVLAASLSTADRQLWDRPLLQGELRQLLLRLDDADEEVRELVFDLLNTYLDHVSPRLLRGLGVLDRLLYHLVRKRRVDDLLEVATFAKSVEIKKANVVRRGLGYYIRYPFFDATDPAKAVPRDVYRLDDELRVRQKTEDVHWKDGRLHISGRVGIQHLRARKRWQQHVVAFAVNTSTRRRVRLPVHTRLAAEYRLPDLVDAARHDYGGFTVIVDPRRLRTGGRWEPGDWKVELVVVNRGLARRRIIGNPVAGPPERPGYHQIDDDLWVRPRWNRDRHLIVAVEPSRARITDHRYDAGTGQLELDGELVSPPAARATELRLVRRPGTAVLSYPLTVHGGRVSARVRAADLLDRSVAECGGVIRQEVWDAHLVTPDQESVAPVLPDTVHGRTYAAGGSHQELAVQRTPTGHLALRAGHARPVVEEAAWEGRRLVLRGDFTADAELRLVARAHGRDEEHPLEVKRSGSRFTAEFAPADVPTLSGELSLAAGGYQLWGRVLGGDGQEATDVGVEFAEDLISHLPLALQTSERTYTLSYKGHGLPVLRVGTDLHPSERGAFAQRELRETFYRAQRHEPVVEGVLFDSYTGRQYSDSPQSIYAELRGRERWADYPMSWLVADGQVRPPADLEPVRHRGREYYEALARSRYLVSNSRQPAWFHRRPDQVVVQTWHGSMLKRIGFDVENIRGKSRDYFDKLAWETRQWDYLVSPSPWATPILRSAFRFEGEILETGYPRNDIFFSPDAEAVAERTRRRLGLPEGKKVVLYAPTWRDDKYYTRGKHKLDLHLDLRRMYEALGDDHVLLVRRHPRVVDSVPIVGEDFVYDVSLYPEIMELFLVTDVLVTDYSSMMFDFANTGRPMLFFTYDLESYRDNLRGFYFDFEETAPGPLLTRSDDVIGALLDIDRVAEEHRGTYRSFVDQFCPLDDGHAAERVVDRVFGKD
;
A
#
# COMPACT_ATOMS: atom_id res chain seq x y z
N MET A 1 7.85 15.92 -19.36
CA MET A 1 7.37 17.06 -20.18
C MET A 1 6.30 16.64 -21.19
N GLN A 2 6.58 15.71 -22.12
CA GLN A 2 5.58 15.31 -23.15
C GLN A 2 4.22 14.92 -22.55
N ASN A 3 4.21 14.03 -21.54
CA ASN A 3 2.99 13.63 -20.83
C ASN A 3 2.19 14.82 -20.24
N CYS A 4 2.88 15.88 -19.81
CA CYS A 4 2.26 17.11 -19.30
C CYS A 4 1.53 17.84 -20.43
N LEU A 5 2.21 18.07 -21.56
CA LEU A 5 1.67 18.77 -22.71
C LEU A 5 0.51 18.00 -23.36
N ASP A 6 0.62 16.67 -23.46
CA ASP A 6 -0.46 15.81 -23.95
C ASP A 6 -1.70 15.92 -23.04
N SER A 7 -1.49 16.03 -21.72
CA SER A 7 -2.60 16.20 -20.78
C SER A 7 -3.32 17.54 -20.94
N LEU A 8 -2.60 18.59 -21.33
CA LEU A 8 -3.17 19.91 -21.63
C LEU A 8 -3.94 19.88 -22.95
N ALA A 9 -3.43 19.17 -23.97
CA ALA A 9 -4.12 18.98 -25.24
C ALA A 9 -5.47 18.24 -25.08
N ARG A 10 -5.57 17.34 -24.10
CA ARG A 10 -6.77 16.55 -23.79
C ARG A 10 -7.87 17.28 -23.01
N GLN A 11 -7.67 18.52 -22.55
CA GLN A 11 -8.67 19.24 -21.72
C GLN A 11 -9.94 19.70 -22.49
N ARG A 12 -10.27 19.05 -23.62
CA ARG A 12 -11.21 19.55 -24.64
C ARG A 12 -12.55 18.83 -24.70
N ASP A 13 -12.74 17.77 -23.93
CA ASP A 13 -13.91 16.92 -24.06
C ASP A 13 -15.08 17.39 -23.18
N GLY A 14 -15.85 18.32 -23.75
CA GLY A 14 -17.20 18.66 -23.30
C GLY A 14 -18.24 18.84 -24.41
N GLY A 15 -17.86 18.96 -25.69
CA GLY A 15 -18.81 19.45 -26.71
C GLY A 15 -18.57 18.96 -28.13
N GLY A 16 -18.81 17.67 -28.38
CA GLY A 16 -18.96 17.10 -29.72
C GLY A 16 -20.38 16.54 -29.92
N GLY A 17 -21.43 17.34 -29.68
CA GLY A 17 -22.81 16.90 -29.92
C GLY A 17 -23.85 17.78 -29.24
N ALA A 18 -24.61 18.52 -30.05
CA ALA A 18 -25.84 19.28 -29.77
C ALA A 18 -26.06 19.87 -28.34
N ALA A 19 -25.82 21.18 -28.22
CA ALA A 19 -26.47 22.15 -27.31
C ALA A 19 -26.46 21.87 -25.80
N THR A 20 -25.51 22.47 -25.07
CA THR A 20 -25.67 23.69 -24.22
C THR A 20 -24.44 23.89 -23.32
N ASP A 21 -23.29 24.25 -23.92
CA ASP A 21 -22.35 25.28 -23.44
C ASP A 21 -21.02 25.16 -24.21
N PRO A 22 -20.44 26.25 -24.74
CA PRO A 22 -19.10 26.20 -25.30
C PRO A 22 -18.10 25.86 -24.19
N ALA A 23 -17.22 24.89 -24.44
CA ALA A 23 -16.11 24.61 -23.53
C ALA A 23 -15.34 25.91 -23.24
N PRO A 24 -14.98 26.19 -21.97
CA PRO A 24 -14.26 27.41 -21.64
C PRO A 24 -12.93 27.42 -22.39
N GLY A 25 -12.72 28.42 -23.24
CA GLY A 25 -11.42 28.63 -23.88
C GLY A 25 -10.38 28.87 -22.79
N PHE A 26 -9.28 28.13 -22.82
CA PHE A 26 -8.15 28.32 -21.91
C PHE A 26 -6.87 28.50 -22.70
N GLU A 27 -5.95 29.28 -22.13
CA GLU A 27 -4.63 29.56 -22.69
C GLU A 27 -3.56 28.83 -21.86
N VAL A 28 -2.43 28.52 -22.49
CA VAL A 28 -1.27 27.91 -21.83
C VAL A 28 -0.09 28.84 -21.98
N VAL A 29 0.44 29.31 -20.85
CA VAL A 29 1.69 30.08 -20.81
C VAL A 29 2.81 29.17 -20.35
N LEU A 30 3.75 28.87 -21.23
CA LEU A 30 4.94 28.06 -20.93
C LEU A 30 6.06 28.97 -20.44
N VAL A 31 6.54 28.76 -19.21
CA VAL A 31 7.65 29.54 -18.63
C VAL A 31 8.84 28.62 -18.33
N PRO A 32 9.95 28.72 -19.08
CA PRO A 32 11.15 27.93 -18.82
C PRO A 32 11.80 28.31 -17.49
N VAL A 33 12.20 27.32 -16.69
CA VAL A 33 12.92 27.48 -15.42
C VAL A 33 14.35 26.97 -15.60
N ARG A 34 15.33 27.63 -14.98
CA ARG A 34 16.72 27.16 -14.91
C ARG A 34 16.78 25.89 -14.05
N ALA A 35 17.60 24.92 -14.43
CA ALA A 35 18.00 23.89 -13.48
C ALA A 35 18.77 24.60 -12.35
N ALA A 36 18.55 24.19 -11.11
CA ALA A 36 19.41 24.61 -10.02
C ALA A 36 20.83 24.13 -10.37
N THR A 37 21.71 25.06 -10.73
CA THR A 37 23.14 24.78 -10.87
C THR A 37 23.63 24.28 -9.52
N GLY A 38 24.32 23.14 -9.49
CA GLY A 38 24.85 22.55 -8.28
C GLY A 38 25.76 23.52 -7.52
N GLU A 39 25.23 24.13 -6.47
CA GLU A 39 25.84 23.93 -5.16
C GLU A 39 25.15 22.71 -4.59
N ASP A 40 25.92 21.64 -4.46
CA ASP A 40 25.48 20.38 -3.94
C ASP A 40 25.16 20.52 -2.44
N PRO A 41 23.93 20.24 -1.96
CA PRO A 41 23.72 19.86 -0.57
C PRO A 41 23.96 18.35 -0.36
N ARG A 42 24.60 17.63 -1.31
CA ARG A 42 25.03 16.23 -1.10
C ARG A 42 26.26 16.10 -0.19
N SER A 43 26.25 16.80 0.92
CA SER A 43 27.04 16.44 2.11
C SER A 43 26.14 16.44 3.35
N SER A 44 25.07 15.65 3.32
CA SER A 44 24.49 14.98 4.49
C SER A 44 23.17 14.27 4.11
N ASP A 45 23.27 13.22 3.31
CA ASP A 45 22.13 12.32 3.11
C ASP A 45 21.90 11.49 4.38
N SER A 46 20.99 11.96 5.23
CA SER A 46 20.37 11.18 6.30
C SER A 46 18.86 11.11 6.07
N SER A 47 18.39 9.90 5.77
CA SER A 47 17.02 9.60 5.38
C SER A 47 16.01 9.81 6.52
N ALA A 48 14.96 10.60 6.29
CA ALA A 48 13.73 10.51 7.08
C ALA A 48 12.57 11.30 6.46
N GLU A 49 11.61 10.61 5.80
CA GLU A 49 10.32 11.24 5.52
C GLU A 49 9.07 10.33 5.57
N ASP A 50 7.97 11.02 5.89
CA ASP A 50 6.54 10.69 5.88
C ASP A 50 5.98 9.66 6.90
N ALA A 51 5.57 10.19 8.06
CA ALA A 51 4.62 9.57 8.99
C ALA A 51 3.23 10.21 8.86
N ASP A 52 2.42 9.72 7.91
CA ASP A 52 0.96 9.81 7.97
C ASP A 52 0.50 8.68 8.93
N VAL A 53 0.35 8.99 10.22
CA VAL A 53 -0.07 8.02 11.25
C VAL A 53 -1.54 7.67 11.05
N ASP A 54 -1.81 6.70 10.17
CA ASP A 54 -2.98 5.83 10.28
C ASP A 54 -2.50 4.45 10.71
N LEU A 55 -2.92 4.09 11.91
CA LEU A 55 -2.56 2.89 12.66
C LEU A 55 -3.07 1.64 11.93
N SER A 56 -2.35 1.13 10.94
CA SER A 56 -2.58 -0.24 10.46
C SER A 56 -1.25 -0.88 10.14
N GLY A 57 -0.80 -1.77 11.03
CA GLY A 57 0.46 -2.49 10.91
C GLY A 57 0.18 -3.98 10.74
N ASP A 58 0.60 -4.53 9.61
CA ASP A 58 1.15 -5.87 9.53
C ASP A 58 2.68 -5.69 9.61
N ASP A 59 3.35 -6.38 10.53
CA ASP A 59 4.78 -6.28 10.84
C ASP A 59 5.38 -7.69 10.75
N ASP A 60 6.31 -7.89 9.82
CA ASP A 60 7.32 -8.94 9.88
C ASP A 60 8.68 -8.22 9.96
N GLY A 61 9.32 -8.40 11.10
CA GLY A 61 10.45 -7.59 11.55
C GLY A 61 11.77 -7.93 10.89
N ALA A 62 12.53 -6.89 10.54
CA ALA A 62 13.98 -6.84 10.49
C ALA A 62 14.39 -5.37 10.31
N GLU A 63 15.32 -4.89 11.14
CA GLU A 63 15.82 -3.51 11.24
C GLU A 63 17.35 -3.49 11.05
N GLU A 64 17.81 -2.38 10.49
CA GLU A 64 19.18 -1.96 10.12
C GLU A 64 19.58 -0.65 10.76
N SER A 65 20.89 -0.37 10.92
CA SER A 65 21.70 0.47 9.98
C SER A 65 22.95 1.10 10.64
N ASP A 66 23.97 1.43 9.82
CA ASP A 66 24.61 2.75 9.57
C ASP A 66 25.96 3.32 10.15
N THR A 67 26.72 4.06 9.28
CA THR A 67 27.77 5.15 9.39
C THR A 67 29.27 4.82 9.67
N SER A 68 30.35 5.50 9.17
CA SER A 68 30.67 6.63 8.22
C SER A 68 32.22 6.83 8.11
N ASP A 69 32.83 7.31 6.99
CA ASP A 69 33.58 8.61 6.83
C ASP A 69 34.43 8.80 5.51
N GLN A 70 34.15 9.93 4.81
CA GLN A 70 34.83 10.89 3.86
C GLN A 70 36.04 10.61 2.90
N GLY A 71 35.89 11.07 1.63
CA GLY A 71 36.95 11.59 0.73
C GLY A 71 36.58 11.88 -0.76
N GLU A 72 36.62 13.16 -1.18
CA GLU A 72 36.83 13.81 -2.52
C GLU A 72 36.37 13.16 -3.86
N ASP A 73 35.38 13.75 -4.58
CA ASP A 73 35.39 13.96 -6.07
C ASP A 73 34.10 14.62 -6.63
N ALA A 74 34.21 15.74 -7.35
CA ALA A 74 33.08 16.44 -7.99
C ALA A 74 33.48 17.13 -9.31
N ASP A 75 33.24 16.51 -10.48
CA ASP A 75 33.31 17.23 -11.77
C ASP A 75 32.52 16.62 -12.97
N GLN A 76 31.76 15.52 -12.84
CA GLN A 76 31.13 14.84 -14.01
C GLN A 76 29.60 15.02 -14.18
N GLY A 77 28.92 15.74 -13.27
CA GLY A 77 27.45 15.84 -13.26
C GLY A 77 26.81 16.86 -14.22
N ASP A 78 27.59 17.78 -14.80
CA ASP A 78 27.03 18.99 -15.44
C ASP A 78 26.64 18.78 -16.93
N GLU A 79 27.21 17.81 -17.63
CA GLU A 79 26.93 17.59 -19.07
C GLU A 79 25.55 16.94 -19.35
N THR A 80 25.13 15.94 -18.57
CA THR A 80 23.88 15.17 -18.82
C THR A 80 22.60 15.97 -18.55
N VAL A 81 22.67 16.94 -17.62
CA VAL A 81 21.56 17.83 -17.26
C VAL A 81 21.29 18.87 -18.36
N GLN A 82 22.33 19.28 -19.08
CA GLN A 82 22.22 20.25 -20.17
C GLN A 82 21.54 19.65 -21.40
N ASP A 83 21.86 18.41 -21.76
CA ASP A 83 21.25 17.71 -22.90
C ASP A 83 19.75 17.45 -22.68
N THR A 84 19.39 16.91 -21.51
CA THR A 84 17.98 16.68 -21.13
C THR A 84 17.14 17.97 -21.16
N ARG A 85 17.77 19.12 -20.84
CA ARG A 85 17.14 20.44 -20.86
C ARG A 85 16.91 20.95 -22.28
N ALA A 86 17.88 20.76 -23.17
CA ALA A 86 17.75 21.14 -24.57
C ALA A 86 16.54 20.42 -25.20
N ASP A 87 16.37 19.14 -24.90
CA ASP A 87 15.25 18.32 -25.36
C ASP A 87 13.90 18.80 -24.81
N ALA A 88 13.80 19.08 -23.51
CA ALA A 88 12.57 19.57 -22.91
C ALA A 88 12.13 20.93 -23.49
N LEU A 89 13.08 21.83 -23.75
CA LEU A 89 12.81 23.11 -24.38
C LEU A 89 12.43 22.97 -25.86
N ALA A 90 13.05 22.03 -26.58
CA ALA A 90 12.69 21.71 -27.97
C ALA A 90 11.25 21.21 -28.05
N VAL A 91 10.86 20.28 -27.16
CA VAL A 91 9.48 19.77 -27.05
C VAL A 91 8.48 20.91 -26.76
N ALA A 92 8.79 21.78 -25.80
CA ALA A 92 7.95 22.93 -25.48
C ALA A 92 7.80 23.92 -26.64
N ARG A 93 8.90 24.19 -27.38
CA ARG A 93 8.89 25.04 -28.58
C ARG A 93 8.05 24.43 -29.70
N ALA A 94 8.17 23.13 -29.94
CA ALA A 94 7.38 22.41 -30.93
C ALA A 94 5.88 22.51 -30.62
N PHE A 95 5.50 22.30 -29.35
CA PHE A 95 4.11 22.42 -28.90
C PHE A 95 3.56 23.85 -29.05
N ALA A 96 4.37 24.88 -28.77
CA ALA A 96 3.98 26.27 -28.94
C ALA A 96 3.91 26.71 -30.42
N ALA A 97 4.76 26.15 -31.29
CA ALA A 97 4.78 26.44 -32.72
C ALA A 97 3.60 25.82 -33.47
N ALA A 98 3.11 24.66 -33.01
CA ALA A 98 1.96 23.95 -33.55
C ALA A 98 0.95 23.62 -32.44
N PRO A 99 0.28 24.64 -31.85
CA PRO A 99 -0.64 24.40 -30.76
C PRO A 99 -1.84 23.58 -31.25
N PRO A 100 -2.37 22.65 -30.44
CA PRO A 100 -3.57 21.91 -30.79
C PRO A 100 -4.75 22.85 -31.16
N PRO A 101 -5.69 22.47 -32.04
CA PRO A 101 -6.77 23.35 -32.52
C PRO A 101 -7.70 23.90 -31.43
N GLY A 102 -7.68 25.21 -31.12
CA GLY A 102 -8.50 25.82 -30.05
C GLY A 102 -7.77 26.02 -28.71
N LEU A 103 -6.45 25.87 -28.68
CA LEU A 103 -5.59 26.18 -27.53
C LEU A 103 -4.70 27.34 -27.95
N SER A 104 -4.68 28.41 -27.16
CA SER A 104 -3.67 29.45 -27.30
C SER A 104 -2.46 29.04 -26.47
N VAL A 105 -1.31 28.84 -27.10
CA VAL A 105 -0.06 28.53 -26.39
C VAL A 105 0.90 29.69 -26.58
N VAL A 106 1.37 30.24 -25.46
CA VAL A 106 2.35 31.32 -25.44
C VAL A 106 3.62 30.80 -24.77
N LEU A 107 4.73 30.85 -25.50
CA LEU A 107 6.07 30.69 -24.95
C LEU A 107 6.76 32.05 -25.05
N PRO A 108 6.81 32.86 -23.97
CA PRO A 108 7.42 34.18 -24.02
C PRO A 108 8.91 34.08 -24.41
N ASP A 109 9.34 34.86 -25.40
CA ASP A 109 10.73 34.91 -25.88
C ASP A 109 11.64 35.61 -24.85
N THR A 110 11.90 34.92 -23.74
CA THR A 110 12.58 35.44 -22.56
C THR A 110 13.48 34.38 -21.95
N ALA A 111 14.61 34.81 -21.38
CA ALA A 111 15.54 33.89 -20.72
C ALA A 111 14.85 33.10 -19.59
N PRO A 112 15.22 31.83 -19.36
CA PRO A 112 14.67 31.02 -18.28
C PRO A 112 14.79 31.71 -16.91
N VAL A 113 13.72 31.65 -16.11
CA VAL A 113 13.68 32.18 -14.73
C VAL A 113 14.51 31.31 -13.78
N PRO A 114 15.02 31.86 -12.66
CA PRO A 114 15.84 31.09 -11.73
C PRO A 114 15.10 29.95 -11.04
N ASP A 115 13.79 30.08 -10.78
CA ASP A 115 13.05 29.14 -9.95
C ASP A 115 11.54 29.10 -10.28
N HIS A 116 10.83 28.11 -9.72
CA HIS A 116 9.39 27.94 -9.91
C HIS A 116 8.54 29.12 -9.39
N PRO A 117 8.79 29.73 -8.22
CA PRO A 117 8.11 30.96 -7.79
C PRO A 117 8.17 32.10 -8.82
N SER A 118 9.36 32.38 -9.34
CA SER A 118 9.60 33.38 -10.38
C SER A 118 8.84 33.03 -11.66
N ALA A 119 8.75 31.73 -11.99
CA ALA A 119 7.97 31.24 -13.12
C ALA A 119 6.48 31.54 -12.96
N ARG A 120 5.93 31.36 -11.75
CA ARG A 120 4.52 31.62 -11.45
C ARG A 120 4.19 33.10 -11.57
N VAL A 121 5.05 33.99 -11.05
CA VAL A 121 4.86 35.44 -11.17
C VAL A 121 4.85 35.85 -12.64
N ARG A 122 5.82 35.38 -13.43
CA ARG A 122 5.90 35.67 -14.87
C ARG A 122 4.69 35.11 -15.63
N GLY A 123 4.32 33.87 -15.37
CA GLY A 123 3.18 33.19 -16.01
C GLY A 123 1.86 33.88 -15.69
N ALA A 124 1.63 34.24 -14.42
CA ALA A 124 0.42 34.96 -14.00
C ALA A 124 0.31 36.36 -14.63
N ALA A 125 1.43 37.06 -14.81
CA ALA A 125 1.47 38.36 -15.46
C ALA A 125 1.20 38.29 -16.98
N ALA A 126 1.61 37.19 -17.63
CA ALA A 126 1.39 36.96 -19.06
C ALA A 126 -0.01 36.38 -19.37
N ALA A 127 -0.70 35.81 -18.38
CA ALA A 127 -2.03 35.22 -18.54
C ALA A 127 -3.14 36.29 -18.66
N THR A 128 -4.01 36.12 -19.64
CA THR A 128 -5.18 36.95 -19.93
C THR A 128 -6.49 36.43 -19.29
N GLY A 129 -6.57 35.15 -18.90
CA GLY A 129 -7.76 34.50 -18.33
C GLY A 129 -8.23 35.05 -16.97
N THR A 130 -9.50 34.77 -16.62
CA THR A 130 -10.11 35.20 -15.33
C THR A 130 -9.65 34.34 -14.15
N HIS A 131 -9.19 33.13 -14.43
CA HIS A 131 -8.68 32.17 -13.45
C HIS A 131 -7.30 31.68 -13.84
N LEU A 132 -6.51 31.26 -12.86
CA LEU A 132 -5.15 30.74 -13.03
C LEU A 132 -5.07 29.30 -12.52
N LEU A 133 -4.37 28.43 -13.26
CA LEU A 133 -3.98 27.08 -12.82
C LEU A 133 -2.48 26.92 -13.09
N PHE A 134 -1.72 26.50 -12.08
CA PHE A 134 -0.27 26.34 -12.20
C PHE A 134 0.09 24.86 -12.24
N LEU A 135 0.75 24.42 -13.31
CA LEU A 135 1.14 23.03 -13.53
C LEU A 135 2.66 22.92 -13.73
N ASP A 136 3.31 22.02 -12.99
CA ASP A 136 4.73 21.70 -13.19
C ASP A 136 4.89 20.79 -14.43
N GLY A 137 5.96 20.98 -15.22
CA GLY A 137 6.23 20.16 -16.42
C GLY A 137 6.51 18.67 -16.19
N GLY A 138 6.63 18.26 -14.92
CA GLY A 138 6.72 16.87 -14.48
C GLY A 138 5.37 16.25 -14.11
N ASP A 139 4.31 17.05 -13.94
CA ASP A 139 2.97 16.61 -13.54
C ASP A 139 2.03 16.62 -14.75
N ALA A 140 0.83 16.07 -14.60
CA ALA A 140 -0.19 16.03 -15.66
C ALA A 140 -1.60 16.26 -15.08
N LEU A 141 -2.54 16.66 -15.94
CA LEU A 141 -3.96 16.80 -15.58
C LEU A 141 -4.78 15.64 -16.11
N THR A 142 -5.90 15.32 -15.44
CA THR A 142 -6.92 14.43 -16.02
C THR A 142 -7.67 15.17 -17.12
N GLY A 143 -8.15 14.51 -18.18
CA GLY A 143 -8.75 15.14 -19.38
C GLY A 143 -9.98 16.02 -19.13
N TYR A 144 -10.63 15.90 -17.97
CA TYR A 144 -11.77 16.73 -17.57
C TYR A 144 -11.41 17.80 -16.52
N ALA A 145 -10.14 17.94 -16.12
CA ALA A 145 -9.73 18.73 -14.95
C ALA A 145 -10.14 20.20 -15.06
N VAL A 146 -9.79 20.87 -16.16
CA VAL A 146 -10.04 22.30 -16.34
C VAL A 146 -11.53 22.60 -16.42
N SER A 147 -12.28 21.85 -17.24
CA SER A 147 -13.73 22.04 -17.38
C SER A 147 -14.48 21.78 -16.06
N TYR A 148 -14.08 20.74 -15.33
CA TYR A 148 -14.67 20.38 -14.05
C TYR A 148 -14.45 21.44 -12.96
N LEU A 149 -13.23 21.98 -12.86
CA LEU A 149 -12.92 23.05 -11.91
C LEU A 149 -13.61 24.37 -12.31
N ALA A 150 -13.58 24.72 -13.60
CA ALA A 150 -14.15 25.96 -14.12
C ALA A 150 -15.69 26.00 -13.99
N ALA A 151 -16.38 24.87 -14.20
CA ALA A 151 -17.82 24.78 -14.01
C ALA A 151 -18.23 25.15 -12.57
N SER A 152 -17.53 24.59 -11.57
CA SER A 152 -17.78 24.93 -10.16
C SER A 152 -17.49 26.42 -9.89
N ALA A 153 -16.37 26.94 -10.41
CA ALA A 153 -16.00 28.33 -10.23
C ALA A 153 -17.03 29.32 -10.82
N ALA A 154 -17.64 28.97 -11.96
CA ALA A 154 -18.67 29.79 -12.60
C ALA A 154 -19.94 29.92 -11.73
N ASP A 155 -20.34 28.83 -11.07
CA ASP A 155 -21.54 28.78 -10.24
C ASP A 155 -21.36 29.49 -8.88
N THR A 156 -20.20 29.35 -8.26
CA THR A 156 -19.96 29.79 -6.87
C THR A 156 -19.24 31.13 -6.77
N ARG A 157 -18.41 31.47 -7.77
CA ARG A 157 -17.44 32.57 -7.73
C ARG A 157 -16.46 32.49 -6.54
N SER A 158 -16.16 31.28 -6.09
CA SER A 158 -15.17 31.03 -5.03
C SER A 158 -13.78 31.52 -5.43
N ASP A 159 -12.99 31.99 -4.46
CA ASP A 159 -11.61 32.46 -4.70
C ASP A 159 -10.68 31.32 -5.15
N LEU A 160 -11.04 30.10 -4.73
CA LEU A 160 -10.27 28.88 -4.93
C LEU A 160 -11.19 27.68 -5.15
N VAL A 161 -10.94 26.92 -6.21
CA VAL A 161 -11.56 25.60 -6.44
C VAL A 161 -10.48 24.52 -6.38
N VAL A 162 -10.70 23.50 -5.55
CA VAL A 162 -9.71 22.47 -5.22
C VAL A 162 -10.23 21.10 -5.67
N GLY A 163 -9.42 20.37 -6.44
CA GLY A 163 -9.70 18.99 -6.85
C GLY A 163 -8.79 17.97 -6.16
N ASN A 164 -9.13 16.69 -6.34
CA ASN A 164 -8.42 15.56 -5.75
C ASN A 164 -7.14 15.19 -6.56
N VAL A 165 -6.24 14.41 -5.95
CA VAL A 165 -4.89 14.14 -6.50
C VAL A 165 -4.56 12.65 -6.50
N HIS A 166 -4.02 12.18 -7.62
CA HIS A 166 -3.29 10.92 -7.70
C HIS A 166 -1.79 11.20 -7.77
N ARG A 167 -0.98 10.30 -7.21
CA ARG A 167 0.47 10.26 -7.38
C ARG A 167 0.81 9.18 -8.41
N PHE A 168 1.76 9.42 -9.30
CA PHE A 168 2.20 8.42 -10.27
C PHE A 168 3.73 8.31 -10.35
N SER A 169 4.21 7.11 -10.68
CA SER A 169 5.59 6.79 -11.03
C SER A 169 5.62 5.83 -12.22
N GLU A 170 6.78 5.28 -12.54
CA GLU A 170 6.95 4.27 -13.59
C GLU A 170 6.18 2.98 -13.29
N LEU A 171 5.86 2.74 -12.01
CA LEU A 171 5.12 1.58 -11.52
C LEU A 171 3.59 1.78 -11.52
N GLY A 172 3.10 2.96 -11.96
CA GLY A 172 1.68 3.26 -12.07
C GLY A 172 1.18 4.38 -11.14
N ALA A 173 -0.14 4.51 -11.03
CA ALA A 173 -0.81 5.60 -10.31
C ALA A 173 -1.53 5.12 -9.04
N THR A 174 -1.46 5.90 -7.97
CA THR A 174 -2.16 5.64 -6.71
C THR A 174 -2.82 6.91 -6.14
N PRO A 175 -4.00 6.82 -5.49
CA PRO A 175 -4.66 8.02 -4.98
C PRO A 175 -3.93 8.57 -3.73
N SER A 176 -3.70 9.88 -3.66
CA SER A 176 -3.09 10.53 -2.49
C SER A 176 -3.98 10.38 -1.26
N ARG A 177 -3.46 9.81 -0.17
CA ARG A 177 -4.23 9.58 1.08
C ARG A 177 -4.76 10.88 1.69
N PHE A 178 -3.89 11.89 1.77
CA PHE A 178 -4.23 13.23 2.24
C PHE A 178 -5.38 13.85 1.42
N HIS A 179 -5.23 13.91 0.08
CA HIS A 179 -6.25 14.51 -0.78
C HIS A 179 -7.54 13.69 -0.84
N ARG A 180 -7.46 12.35 -0.74
CA ARG A 180 -8.65 11.49 -0.63
C ARG A 180 -9.51 11.87 0.57
N LYS A 181 -8.89 12.25 1.70
CA LYS A 181 -9.60 12.69 2.92
C LYS A 181 -10.11 14.13 2.79
N LEU A 182 -9.28 15.04 2.26
CA LEU A 182 -9.63 16.45 2.06
C LEU A 182 -10.79 16.61 1.07
N CYS A 183 -10.61 16.04 -0.14
CA CYS A 183 -11.48 16.16 -1.30
C CYS A 183 -12.62 15.12 -1.32
N GLY A 184 -12.69 14.21 -0.34
CA GLY A 184 -13.71 13.15 -0.33
C GLY A 184 -15.18 13.64 -0.29
N LYS A 185 -15.42 14.91 0.05
CA LYS A 185 -16.76 15.52 0.03
C LYS A 185 -16.79 16.70 -0.92
N HIS A 186 -17.86 16.75 -1.71
CA HIS A 186 -18.22 17.91 -2.51
C HIS A 186 -18.68 19.02 -1.54
N ARG A 187 -17.98 20.15 -1.56
CA ARG A 187 -18.33 21.38 -0.83
C ARG A 187 -18.23 22.56 -1.80
N VAL A 188 -19.18 23.48 -1.73
CA VAL A 188 -19.27 24.66 -2.60
C VAL A 188 -19.45 25.90 -1.74
N ALA A 189 -18.76 26.99 -2.10
CA ALA A 189 -18.77 28.26 -1.39
C ALA A 189 -18.59 28.14 0.14
N GLU A 190 -17.70 27.23 0.58
CA GLU A 190 -17.45 26.95 2.00
C GLU A 190 -16.40 27.92 2.56
N ASP A 191 -16.52 28.28 3.84
CA ASP A 191 -15.43 28.99 4.54
C ASP A 191 -14.19 28.07 4.62
N PRO A 192 -13.01 28.48 4.13
CA PRO A 192 -11.80 27.65 4.20
C PRO A 192 -11.46 27.21 5.63
N ARG A 193 -11.86 27.95 6.66
CA ARG A 193 -11.66 27.61 8.08
C ARG A 193 -12.47 26.40 8.53
N ALA A 194 -13.56 26.07 7.83
CA ALA A 194 -14.33 24.84 8.08
C ALA A 194 -13.66 23.61 7.44
N VAL A 195 -12.69 23.81 6.55
CA VAL A 195 -11.94 22.77 5.83
C VAL A 195 -10.52 22.68 6.39
N HIS A 196 -10.36 22.24 7.63
CA HIS A 196 -9.10 22.32 8.39
C HIS A 196 -7.86 21.73 7.68
N GLY A 197 -8.05 20.73 6.81
CA GLY A 197 -6.95 20.11 6.06
C GLY A 197 -6.41 20.97 4.91
N LEU A 198 -7.16 21.98 4.45
CA LEU A 198 -6.84 22.75 3.26
C LEU A 198 -5.52 23.54 3.40
N VAL A 199 -5.23 24.05 4.60
CA VAL A 199 -3.98 24.78 4.91
C VAL A 199 -2.74 23.89 4.75
N SER A 200 -2.89 22.57 4.82
CA SER A 200 -1.78 21.63 4.62
C SER A 200 -1.56 21.25 3.15
N ASP A 201 -2.48 21.63 2.26
CA ASP A 201 -2.42 21.31 0.84
C ASP A 201 -1.59 22.34 0.07
N THR A 202 -0.31 22.02 -0.14
CA THR A 202 0.64 22.84 -0.92
C THR A 202 0.67 22.50 -2.40
N ALA A 203 -0.16 21.57 -2.90
CA ALA A 203 -0.21 21.28 -4.34
C ALA A 203 -0.83 22.48 -5.08
N LEU A 204 -0.25 22.86 -6.22
CA LEU A 204 -0.77 23.97 -7.02
C LEU A 204 -1.63 23.48 -8.19
N GLY A 205 -1.22 22.42 -8.87
CA GLY A 205 -1.91 21.89 -10.06
C GLY A 205 -3.28 21.30 -9.80
N ASN A 206 -3.69 21.14 -8.54
CA ASN A 206 -5.05 20.73 -8.18
C ASN A 206 -5.98 21.90 -7.86
N LYS A 207 -5.52 23.14 -8.06
CA LYS A 207 -6.23 24.37 -7.67
C LYS A 207 -6.45 25.28 -8.88
N LEU A 208 -7.69 25.75 -9.02
CA LEU A 208 -8.05 26.84 -9.91
C LEU A 208 -8.25 28.10 -9.05
N TRP A 209 -7.46 29.14 -9.32
CA TRP A 209 -7.42 30.37 -8.54
C TRP A 209 -8.14 31.49 -9.28
N LEU A 210 -8.97 32.27 -8.60
CA LEU A 210 -9.47 33.52 -9.16
C LEU A 210 -8.29 34.48 -9.35
N ARG A 211 -8.06 34.98 -10.58
CA ARG A 211 -6.88 35.82 -10.89
C ARG A 211 -6.85 37.10 -10.04
N ALA A 212 -8.01 37.73 -9.84
CA ALA A 212 -8.12 38.92 -9.02
C ALA A 212 -7.71 38.66 -7.56
N PHE A 213 -8.12 37.51 -7.01
CA PHE A 213 -7.71 37.06 -5.69
C PHE A 213 -6.20 36.79 -5.63
N TRP A 214 -5.65 36.03 -6.60
CA TRP A 214 -4.22 35.76 -6.67
C TRP A 214 -3.37 37.04 -6.70
N ASN A 215 -3.77 38.02 -7.50
CA ASN A 215 -3.09 39.31 -7.61
C ASN A 215 -3.25 40.19 -6.36
N SER A 216 -4.22 39.91 -5.50
CA SER A 216 -4.41 40.62 -4.22
C SER A 216 -3.53 40.07 -3.10
N LEU A 217 -2.92 38.89 -3.28
CA LEU A 217 -2.08 38.25 -2.28
C LEU A 217 -0.79 39.06 -2.07
N THR A 218 -0.39 39.18 -0.80
CA THR A 218 0.86 39.86 -0.43
C THR A 218 2.06 38.97 -0.74
N ASP A 219 3.04 39.52 -1.46
CA ASP A 219 4.35 38.90 -1.57
C ASP A 219 5.14 39.12 -0.26
N HIS A 220 5.58 38.03 0.34
CA HIS A 220 6.32 38.04 1.60
C HIS A 220 7.84 37.94 1.39
N GLY A 221 8.32 37.97 0.14
CA GLY A 221 9.76 37.90 -0.17
C GLY A 221 10.40 36.60 0.33
N LEU A 222 9.66 35.50 0.27
CA LEU A 222 10.13 34.19 0.74
C LEU A 222 11.18 33.63 -0.23
N ALA A 223 12.19 32.96 0.33
CA ALA A 223 13.12 32.20 -0.48
C ALA A 223 12.36 31.09 -1.25
N PRO A 224 12.83 30.70 -2.45
CA PRO A 224 12.09 29.77 -3.31
C PRO A 224 11.70 28.45 -2.65
N GLU A 225 12.57 27.91 -1.79
CA GLU A 225 12.40 26.70 -1.03
C GLU A 225 11.34 26.81 0.10
N ASP A 226 10.99 28.04 0.52
CA ASP A 226 9.94 28.34 1.50
C ASP A 226 8.61 28.74 0.85
N ALA A 227 8.52 28.75 -0.49
CA ALA A 227 7.31 29.18 -1.19
C ALA A 227 6.05 28.39 -0.80
N GLY A 228 6.21 27.14 -0.35
CA GLY A 228 5.13 26.33 0.21
C GLY A 228 4.44 26.99 1.41
N LEU A 229 5.18 27.68 2.28
CA LEU A 229 4.62 28.42 3.42
C LEU A 229 3.74 29.59 2.96
N GLY A 230 4.15 30.28 1.89
CA GLY A 230 3.35 31.33 1.25
C GLY A 230 2.02 30.80 0.73
N LEU A 231 2.01 29.61 0.12
CA LEU A 231 0.77 28.97 -0.37
C LEU A 231 -0.20 28.61 0.76
N ARG A 232 0.32 28.08 1.88
CA ARG A 232 -0.50 27.79 3.07
C ARG A 232 -1.20 29.06 3.57
N ARG A 233 -0.47 30.18 3.56
CA ARG A 233 -1.01 31.48 3.96
C ARG A 233 -2.04 32.00 2.95
N ALA A 234 -1.78 31.87 1.66
CA ALA A 234 -2.71 32.29 0.61
C ALA A 234 -4.08 31.62 0.75
N VAL A 235 -4.11 30.32 1.07
CA VAL A 235 -5.35 29.56 1.33
C VAL A 235 -6.18 30.16 2.48
N LEU A 236 -5.53 30.64 3.54
CA LEU A 236 -6.21 31.27 4.69
C LEU A 236 -6.79 32.65 4.35
N ALA A 237 -6.27 33.30 3.31
CA ALA A 237 -6.75 34.61 2.86
C ALA A 237 -8.03 34.51 2.00
N ALA A 238 -8.39 33.32 1.50
CA ALA A 238 -9.61 33.12 0.73
C ALA A 238 -10.86 33.35 1.59
N ALA A 239 -11.91 33.90 0.98
CA ALA A 239 -13.21 34.09 1.61
C ALA A 239 -14.12 32.87 1.39
N ALA A 240 -14.06 32.26 0.20
CA ALA A 240 -14.86 31.09 -0.17
C ALA A 240 -14.06 30.09 -0.99
N VAL A 241 -14.25 28.80 -0.72
CA VAL A 241 -13.58 27.71 -1.44
C VAL A 241 -14.57 26.62 -1.87
N ASP A 242 -14.30 26.05 -3.05
CA ASP A 242 -14.95 24.83 -3.52
C ASP A 242 -13.97 23.66 -3.36
N VAL A 243 -14.48 22.51 -2.89
CA VAL A 243 -13.70 21.28 -2.71
C VAL A 243 -14.40 20.15 -3.43
N LEU A 244 -13.77 19.63 -4.46
CA LEU A 244 -14.37 18.73 -5.45
C LEU A 244 -13.78 17.30 -5.38
N PRO A 245 -14.61 16.25 -5.48
CA PRO A 245 -14.18 14.87 -5.26
C PRO A 245 -13.41 14.21 -6.42
N ALA A 246 -13.59 14.66 -7.66
CA ALA A 246 -12.88 14.08 -8.81
C ALA A 246 -11.38 14.37 -8.73
N THR A 247 -10.58 13.42 -9.21
CA THR A 247 -9.14 13.65 -9.39
C THR A 247 -8.95 14.60 -10.55
N VAL A 248 -8.14 15.63 -10.36
CA VAL A 248 -7.82 16.61 -11.41
C VAL A 248 -6.33 16.65 -11.72
N LEU A 249 -5.49 16.28 -10.74
CA LEU A 249 -4.03 16.31 -10.85
C LEU A 249 -3.46 14.89 -10.72
N LEU A 250 -2.60 14.55 -11.68
CA LEU A 250 -1.66 13.44 -11.65
C LEU A 250 -0.29 14.03 -11.29
N LYS A 251 0.08 13.92 -10.01
CA LYS A 251 1.34 14.48 -9.49
C LYS A 251 2.44 13.42 -9.60
N ARG A 252 3.56 13.73 -10.23
CA ARG A 252 4.70 12.79 -10.27
C ARG A 252 5.21 12.60 -8.85
N GLN A 253 5.44 11.34 -8.47
CA GLN A 253 6.07 11.03 -7.20
C GLN A 253 7.52 11.49 -7.27
N ARG A 254 7.89 12.41 -6.38
CA ARG A 254 9.25 12.90 -6.19
C ARG A 254 9.64 12.58 -4.76
N GLU A 255 10.90 12.25 -4.52
CA GLU A 255 11.42 12.21 -3.15
C GLU A 255 11.24 13.62 -2.57
N THR A 256 10.59 13.68 -1.42
CA THR A 256 10.39 14.94 -0.72
C THR A 256 11.57 15.04 0.23
N ALA A 257 12.37 16.09 0.06
CA ALA A 257 13.58 16.27 0.83
C ALA A 257 13.19 16.63 2.26
N PRO A 258 13.75 15.94 3.27
CA PRO A 258 13.42 16.19 4.65
C PRO A 258 13.80 17.62 5.06
N VAL A 259 13.24 18.12 6.16
CA VAL A 259 13.61 19.45 6.67
C VAL A 259 15.13 19.52 6.82
N PRO A 260 15.82 20.44 6.11
CA PRO A 260 17.28 20.48 6.12
C PRO A 260 17.80 20.75 7.54
N LEU A 261 18.93 20.14 7.93
CA LEU A 261 19.52 20.31 9.27
C LEU A 261 20.60 21.40 9.31
N GLU A 262 20.89 22.05 8.18
CA GLU A 262 21.88 23.11 8.09
C GLU A 262 21.41 24.34 8.90
N PRO A 263 22.27 24.93 9.75
CA PRO A 263 21.91 26.05 10.63
C PRO A 263 21.22 27.23 9.91
N GLN A 264 21.73 27.60 8.73
CA GLN A 264 21.20 28.73 7.97
C GLN A 264 19.81 28.43 7.38
N ALA A 265 19.62 27.22 6.86
CA ALA A 265 18.35 26.77 6.30
C ALA A 265 17.26 26.66 7.39
N LEU A 266 17.61 26.07 8.54
CA LEU A 266 16.72 25.97 9.71
C LEU A 266 16.30 27.35 10.22
N THR A 267 17.27 28.26 10.43
CA THR A 267 17.02 29.61 10.92
C THR A 267 16.09 30.37 9.99
N ARG A 268 16.40 30.37 8.68
CA ARG A 268 15.58 31.03 7.67
C ARG A 268 14.16 30.48 7.68
N ARG A 269 14.00 29.16 7.69
CA ARG A 269 12.70 28.50 7.58
C ARG A 269 11.81 28.72 8.80
N LEU A 270 12.33 28.52 10.02
CA LEU A 270 11.56 28.75 11.25
C LEU A 270 11.23 30.24 11.45
N HIS A 271 12.15 31.14 11.06
CA HIS A 271 11.88 32.58 11.07
C HIS A 271 10.76 32.94 10.09
N ALA A 272 10.78 32.41 8.86
CA ALA A 272 9.72 32.61 7.88
C ALA A 272 8.36 32.12 8.42
N MET A 273 8.33 30.96 9.07
CA MET A 273 7.11 30.46 9.73
C MET A 273 6.59 31.43 10.80
N GLY A 274 7.49 31.99 11.62
CA GLY A 274 7.14 32.96 12.66
C GLY A 274 6.56 34.25 12.09
N VAL A 275 7.25 34.85 11.11
CA VAL A 275 6.85 36.11 10.45
C VAL A 275 5.51 35.98 9.75
N LEU A 276 5.32 34.91 8.96
CA LEU A 276 4.07 34.69 8.25
C LEU A 276 2.90 34.54 9.22
N ALA A 277 3.14 33.96 10.38
CA ALA A 277 2.10 33.67 11.31
C ALA A 277 1.83 34.81 12.32
N ALA A 278 2.72 35.82 12.43
CA ALA A 278 2.57 36.93 13.36
C ALA A 278 1.38 37.85 13.06
N SER A 279 0.98 37.96 11.80
CA SER A 279 -0.13 38.81 11.33
C SER A 279 -1.45 38.04 11.13
N LEU A 280 -1.50 36.76 11.48
CA LEU A 280 -2.72 35.95 11.38
C LEU A 280 -3.67 36.27 12.55
N SER A 281 -4.98 36.18 12.28
CA SER A 281 -5.99 36.20 13.34
C SER A 281 -5.78 35.00 14.30
N THR A 282 -6.32 35.05 15.52
CA THR A 282 -6.18 33.93 16.46
C THR A 282 -6.75 32.61 15.93
N ALA A 283 -7.82 32.66 15.14
CA ALA A 283 -8.42 31.47 14.53
C ALA A 283 -7.53 30.90 13.41
N ASP A 284 -7.03 31.77 12.52
CA ASP A 284 -6.16 31.36 11.41
C ASP A 284 -4.80 30.88 11.91
N ARG A 285 -4.26 31.51 12.96
CA ARG A 285 -3.03 31.08 13.64
C ARG A 285 -3.15 29.65 14.17
N GLN A 286 -4.30 29.27 14.73
CA GLN A 286 -4.50 27.89 15.21
C GLN A 286 -4.54 26.87 14.06
N LEU A 287 -5.10 27.25 12.91
CA LEU A 287 -5.12 26.40 11.71
C LEU A 287 -3.74 26.32 11.05
N TRP A 288 -2.93 27.37 11.16
CA TRP A 288 -1.54 27.42 10.73
C TRP A 288 -0.62 26.56 11.60
N ASP A 289 -0.62 26.79 12.91
CA ASP A 289 0.32 26.15 13.85
C ASP A 289 0.09 24.64 13.97
N ARG A 290 -1.17 24.19 13.97
CA ARG A 290 -1.52 22.79 14.20
C ARG A 290 -0.83 21.82 13.23
N PRO A 291 -0.96 21.93 11.90
CA PRO A 291 -0.31 21.01 10.97
C PRO A 291 1.21 21.13 10.96
N LEU A 292 1.78 22.29 11.31
CA LEU A 292 3.23 22.47 11.43
C LEU A 292 3.79 21.74 12.65
N LEU A 293 3.12 21.87 13.79
CA LEU A 293 3.47 21.14 15.02
C LEU A 293 3.26 19.62 14.85
N GLN A 294 2.20 19.19 14.20
CA GLN A 294 1.94 17.74 14.04
C GLN A 294 2.70 17.10 12.87
N GLY A 295 3.26 17.90 11.96
CA GLY A 295 3.98 17.46 10.77
C GLY A 295 5.44 17.89 10.83
N GLU A 296 5.78 18.95 10.12
CA GLU A 296 7.15 19.40 9.85
C GLU A 296 8.02 19.55 11.10
N LEU A 297 7.53 20.26 12.13
CA LEU A 297 8.30 20.48 13.36
C LEU A 297 8.44 19.22 14.21
N ARG A 298 7.45 18.32 14.18
CA ARG A 298 7.56 17.01 14.81
C ARG A 298 8.64 16.17 14.11
N GLN A 299 8.68 16.19 12.78
CA GLN A 299 9.68 15.43 12.03
C GLN A 299 11.09 15.96 12.29
N LEU A 300 11.27 17.29 12.31
CA LEU A 300 12.54 17.91 12.72
C LEU A 300 13.01 17.38 14.08
N LEU A 301 12.14 17.40 15.10
CA LEU A 301 12.49 16.91 16.45
C LEU A 301 12.83 15.42 16.48
N LEU A 302 12.17 14.61 15.64
CA LEU A 302 12.46 13.18 15.56
C LEU A 302 13.77 12.89 14.82
N ARG A 303 14.33 13.84 14.05
CA ARG A 303 15.61 13.68 13.33
C ARG A 303 16.82 14.27 14.07
N LEU A 304 16.63 14.81 15.28
CA LEU A 304 17.72 15.46 16.02
C LEU A 304 18.83 14.50 16.48
N ASP A 305 18.59 13.19 16.43
CA ASP A 305 19.61 12.16 16.62
C ASP A 305 20.67 12.15 15.49
N ASP A 306 20.31 12.65 14.30
CA ASP A 306 21.22 12.77 13.15
C ASP A 306 22.00 14.10 13.14
N ALA A 307 21.61 15.06 13.99
CA ALA A 307 22.23 16.38 14.08
C ALA A 307 23.38 16.42 15.10
N ASP A 308 24.35 17.32 14.94
CA ASP A 308 25.37 17.60 15.96
C ASP A 308 24.83 18.43 17.14
N GLU A 309 25.67 18.66 18.15
CA GLU A 309 25.28 19.40 19.37
C GLU A 309 24.92 20.87 19.08
N GLU A 310 25.62 21.52 18.15
CA GLU A 310 25.38 22.93 17.81
C GLU A 310 24.02 23.11 17.12
N VAL A 311 23.71 22.26 16.15
CA VAL A 311 22.41 22.22 15.45
C VAL A 311 21.28 21.90 16.43
N ARG A 312 21.49 20.96 17.36
CA ARG A 312 20.47 20.63 18.38
C ARG A 312 20.12 21.83 19.25
N GLU A 313 21.12 22.56 19.77
CA GLU A 313 20.88 23.77 20.58
C GLU A 313 20.17 24.86 19.76
N LEU A 314 20.60 25.09 18.52
CA LEU A 314 19.96 26.05 17.61
C LEU A 314 18.48 25.71 17.37
N VAL A 315 18.15 24.44 17.10
CA VAL A 315 16.76 24.00 16.91
C VAL A 315 15.93 24.26 18.16
N PHE A 316 16.48 24.02 19.35
CA PHE A 316 15.79 24.30 20.61
C PHE A 316 15.49 25.79 20.80
N ASP A 317 16.41 26.67 20.43
CA ASP A 317 16.23 28.13 20.53
C ASP A 317 15.16 28.65 19.56
N LEU A 318 15.26 28.24 18.29
CA LEU A 318 14.31 28.62 17.26
C LEU A 318 12.90 28.10 17.57
N LEU A 319 12.78 26.84 18.03
CA LEU A 319 11.49 26.26 18.40
C LEU A 319 10.93 26.90 19.66
N ASN A 320 11.73 27.20 20.68
CA ASN A 320 11.24 27.91 21.87
C ASN A 320 10.68 29.28 21.51
N THR A 321 11.39 30.03 20.67
CA THR A 321 10.95 31.32 20.14
C THR A 321 9.63 31.17 19.38
N TYR A 322 9.50 30.17 18.51
CA TYR A 322 8.25 29.90 17.80
C TYR A 322 7.10 29.56 18.75
N LEU A 323 7.37 28.70 19.74
CA LEU A 323 6.39 28.24 20.72
C LEU A 323 5.90 29.36 21.64
N ASP A 324 6.61 30.49 21.81
CA ASP A 324 6.18 31.63 22.64
C ASP A 324 4.91 32.28 22.13
N HIS A 325 4.66 32.13 20.83
CA HIS A 325 3.48 32.67 20.16
C HIS A 325 2.38 31.61 19.93
N VAL A 326 2.64 30.33 20.27
CA VAL A 326 1.67 29.25 20.12
C VAL A 326 0.70 29.25 21.30
N SER A 327 -0.60 29.19 21.00
CA SER A 327 -1.64 29.14 22.04
C SER A 327 -1.45 27.94 23.00
N PRO A 328 -1.45 28.14 24.33
CA PRO A 328 -1.42 27.05 25.30
C PRO A 328 -2.59 26.06 25.15
N ARG A 329 -3.73 26.52 24.61
CA ARG A 329 -4.88 25.67 24.30
C ARG A 329 -4.57 24.70 23.15
N LEU A 330 -3.83 25.15 22.14
CA LEU A 330 -3.41 24.31 21.03
C LEU A 330 -2.43 23.23 21.51
N LEU A 331 -1.40 23.60 22.27
CA LEU A 331 -0.41 22.66 22.82
C LEU A 331 -1.06 21.56 23.67
N ARG A 332 -2.01 21.92 24.55
CA ARG A 332 -2.76 20.93 25.35
C ARG A 332 -3.62 19.99 24.51
N GLY A 333 -4.00 20.38 23.30
CA GLY A 333 -4.81 19.58 22.38
C GLY A 333 -4.01 18.77 21.35
N LEU A 334 -2.67 18.77 21.44
CA LEU A 334 -1.81 17.90 20.64
C LEU A 334 -1.79 16.47 21.23
N GLY A 335 -1.29 15.50 20.45
CA GLY A 335 -1.12 14.14 20.93
C GLY A 335 -0.14 14.05 22.11
N VAL A 336 -0.16 12.97 22.89
CA VAL A 336 0.76 12.80 24.02
C VAL A 336 2.23 12.91 23.58
N LEU A 337 2.60 12.29 22.46
CA LEU A 337 3.99 12.32 21.95
C LEU A 337 4.42 13.77 21.67
N ASP A 338 3.61 14.51 20.89
CA ASP A 338 3.90 15.90 20.54
C ASP A 338 4.00 16.76 21.81
N ARG A 339 3.09 16.59 22.78
CA ARG A 339 3.15 17.31 24.06
C ARG A 339 4.42 17.00 24.84
N LEU A 340 4.87 15.74 24.84
CA LEU A 340 6.11 15.34 25.49
C LEU A 340 7.32 15.97 24.80
N LEU A 341 7.40 15.89 23.47
CA LEU A 341 8.48 16.50 22.68
C LEU A 341 8.57 18.01 22.96
N TYR A 342 7.46 18.74 22.81
CA TYR A 342 7.45 20.19 23.05
C TYR A 342 7.66 20.58 24.51
N HIS A 343 7.29 19.72 25.47
CA HIS A 343 7.64 19.92 26.87
C HIS A 343 9.15 19.84 27.10
N LEU A 344 9.82 18.87 26.49
CA LEU A 344 11.27 18.68 26.61
C LEU A 344 12.03 19.84 25.93
N VAL A 345 11.55 20.32 24.77
CA VAL A 345 12.06 21.55 24.12
C VAL A 345 11.96 22.74 25.07
N ARG A 346 10.79 22.94 25.70
CA ARG A 346 10.55 24.03 26.67
C ARG A 346 11.41 23.96 27.93
N LYS A 347 11.93 22.79 28.26
CA LYS A 347 12.81 22.56 29.41
C LYS A 347 14.29 22.44 29.04
N ARG A 348 14.63 22.57 27.75
CA ARG A 348 15.99 22.40 27.22
C ARG A 348 16.62 21.08 27.70
N ARG A 349 15.86 19.99 27.61
CA ARG A 349 16.28 18.62 27.97
C ARG A 349 16.60 17.82 26.70
N VAL A 350 17.77 18.10 26.09
CA VAL A 350 18.17 17.56 24.78
C VAL A 350 18.30 16.02 24.82
N ASP A 351 19.10 15.47 25.74
CA ASP A 351 19.32 14.02 25.84
C ASP A 351 18.02 13.22 26.03
N ASP A 352 17.13 13.75 26.87
CA ASP A 352 15.85 13.11 27.14
C ASP A 352 14.91 13.18 25.91
N LEU A 353 15.05 14.20 25.06
CA LEU A 353 14.32 14.30 23.80
C LEU A 353 14.83 13.24 22.80
N LEU A 354 16.14 13.04 22.71
CA LEU A 354 16.74 11.99 21.87
C LEU A 354 16.30 10.58 22.30
N GLU A 355 16.17 10.35 23.62
CA GLU A 355 15.58 9.11 24.14
C GLU A 355 14.11 8.94 23.69
N VAL A 356 13.31 10.01 23.73
CA VAL A 356 11.91 9.98 23.27
C VAL A 356 11.82 9.82 21.76
N ALA A 357 12.73 10.41 20.98
CA ALA A 357 12.80 10.25 19.53
C ALA A 357 13.09 8.79 19.16
N THR A 358 14.09 8.17 19.79
CA THR A 358 14.38 6.74 19.67
C THR A 358 13.17 5.88 20.05
N PHE A 359 12.53 6.16 21.19
CA PHE A 359 11.31 5.46 21.61
C PHE A 359 10.18 5.59 20.57
N ALA A 360 10.00 6.78 19.98
CA ALA A 360 8.96 7.06 19.00
C ALA A 360 9.21 6.38 17.64
N LYS A 361 10.48 6.20 17.26
CA LYS A 361 10.88 5.42 16.07
C LYS A 361 10.78 3.90 16.30
N SER A 362 10.83 3.45 17.56
CA SER A 362 10.80 2.03 17.93
C SER A 362 9.39 1.39 17.98
N VAL A 363 9.33 0.06 18.01
CA VAL A 363 8.08 -0.70 18.25
C VAL A 363 7.50 -0.52 19.66
N GLU A 364 8.25 0.05 20.61
CA GLU A 364 7.83 0.20 22.01
C GLU A 364 6.67 1.17 22.16
N ILE A 365 6.60 2.22 21.33
CA ILE A 365 5.50 3.20 21.37
C ILE A 365 4.12 2.54 21.22
N LYS A 366 4.03 1.48 20.41
CA LYS A 366 2.80 0.70 20.18
C LYS A 366 2.45 -0.20 21.37
N LYS A 367 3.43 -0.57 22.20
CA LYS A 367 3.27 -1.43 23.38
C LYS A 367 3.05 -0.65 24.69
N ALA A 368 3.06 0.68 24.63
CA ALA A 368 2.94 1.53 25.80
C ALA A 368 1.61 1.29 26.56
N ASN A 369 1.73 1.14 27.88
CA ASN A 369 0.61 0.78 28.75
C ASN A 369 -0.20 2.01 29.14
N VAL A 370 -1.53 1.86 29.20
CA VAL A 370 -2.43 2.88 29.72
C VAL A 370 -2.79 2.60 31.16
N VAL A 371 -2.61 3.61 32.01
CA VAL A 371 -2.88 3.54 33.44
C VAL A 371 -3.95 4.56 33.83
N ARG A 372 -4.78 4.19 34.80
CA ARG A 372 -5.77 5.09 35.39
C ARG A 372 -5.23 5.63 36.71
N ARG A 373 -5.26 6.95 36.88
CA ARG A 373 -4.96 7.63 38.15
C ARG A 373 -6.12 8.58 38.47
N GLY A 374 -6.86 8.30 39.53
CA GLY A 374 -8.12 9.01 39.83
C GLY A 374 -9.15 8.86 38.71
N LEU A 375 -9.62 10.00 38.18
CA LEU A 375 -10.56 10.06 37.04
C LEU A 375 -9.87 10.14 35.67
N GLY A 376 -8.55 10.35 35.63
CA GLY A 376 -7.79 10.49 34.39
C GLY A 376 -7.16 9.19 33.89
N TYR A 377 -6.93 9.14 32.58
CA TYR A 377 -6.21 8.06 31.90
C TYR A 377 -4.92 8.62 31.28
N TYR A 378 -3.83 7.89 31.44
CA TYR A 378 -2.48 8.31 31.06
C TYR A 378 -1.74 7.19 30.36
N ILE A 379 -0.88 7.51 29.41
CA ILE A 379 -0.02 6.53 28.74
C ILE A 379 1.39 6.58 29.32
N ARG A 380 2.00 5.41 29.55
CA ARG A 380 3.37 5.29 30.08
C ARG A 380 4.38 5.41 28.93
N TYR A 381 4.71 6.64 28.59
CA TYR A 381 5.86 6.98 27.74
C TYR A 381 7.11 7.22 28.63
N PRO A 382 8.31 7.38 28.04
CA PRO A 382 9.51 7.70 28.81
C PRO A 382 9.27 8.81 29.84
N PHE A 383 9.89 8.67 31.01
CA PHE A 383 9.82 9.56 32.18
C PHE A 383 8.48 9.62 32.93
N PHE A 384 7.45 8.85 32.55
CA PHE A 384 6.14 8.90 33.22
C PHE A 384 6.19 8.53 34.71
N ASP A 385 7.01 7.56 35.10
CA ASP A 385 7.24 7.15 36.50
C ASP A 385 8.67 7.49 36.97
N ALA A 386 9.31 8.49 36.38
CA ALA A 386 10.64 8.92 36.81
C ALA A 386 10.63 9.34 38.29
N THR A 387 11.47 8.70 39.10
CA THR A 387 11.65 9.03 40.52
C THR A 387 12.67 10.15 40.73
N ASP A 388 13.54 10.36 39.74
CA ASP A 388 14.49 11.48 39.70
C ASP A 388 13.74 12.80 39.41
N PRO A 389 13.76 13.78 40.35
CA PRO A 389 13.14 15.09 40.13
C PRO A 389 13.67 15.83 38.90
N ALA A 390 14.93 15.63 38.50
CA ALA A 390 15.52 16.27 37.33
C ALA A 390 14.90 15.74 36.03
N LYS A 391 14.46 14.48 36.02
CA LYS A 391 13.81 13.85 34.86
C LYS A 391 12.30 13.86 34.89
N ALA A 392 11.68 14.31 35.99
CA ALA A 392 10.23 14.30 36.15
C ALA A 392 9.51 15.15 35.10
N VAL A 393 8.47 14.60 34.48
CA VAL A 393 7.58 15.30 33.55
C VAL A 393 6.16 15.37 34.15
N PRO A 394 5.46 16.51 34.09
CA PRO A 394 4.10 16.64 34.59
C PRO A 394 3.14 15.61 34.00
N ARG A 395 2.30 15.00 34.84
CA ARG A 395 1.39 13.91 34.43
C ARG A 395 0.37 14.34 33.37
N ASP A 396 -0.02 15.61 33.33
CA ASP A 396 -0.98 16.15 32.36
C ASP A 396 -0.46 16.10 30.91
N VAL A 397 0.86 16.10 30.71
CA VAL A 397 1.49 15.86 29.39
C VAL A 397 1.10 14.49 28.84
N TYR A 398 0.98 13.48 29.71
CA TYR A 398 0.69 12.09 29.34
C TYR A 398 -0.81 11.74 29.27
N ARG A 399 -1.70 12.74 29.41
CA ARG A 399 -3.14 12.51 29.57
C ARG A 399 -3.84 12.22 28.25
N LEU A 400 -4.55 11.10 28.15
CA LEU A 400 -5.12 10.56 26.89
C LEU A 400 -6.51 11.08 26.47
N ASP A 401 -6.99 12.23 26.95
CA ASP A 401 -8.41 12.64 26.84
C ASP A 401 -9.07 12.39 25.46
N ASP A 402 -8.59 13.05 24.40
CA ASP A 402 -9.14 12.96 23.03
C ASP A 402 -8.61 11.77 22.22
N GLU A 403 -7.58 11.10 22.75
CA GLU A 403 -6.96 9.91 22.16
C GLU A 403 -7.67 8.61 22.55
N LEU A 404 -8.52 8.64 23.59
CA LEU A 404 -9.45 7.57 23.93
C LEU A 404 -10.64 7.53 22.96
N ARG A 405 -10.35 7.18 21.70
CA ARG A 405 -11.31 7.11 20.61
C ARG A 405 -12.11 5.80 20.63
N VAL A 406 -13.36 5.87 20.19
CA VAL A 406 -14.18 4.67 19.98
C VAL A 406 -13.76 4.01 18.68
N ARG A 407 -13.31 2.76 18.76
CA ARG A 407 -13.18 1.88 17.60
C ARG A 407 -14.46 1.10 17.44
N GLN A 408 -15.01 1.16 16.24
CA GLN A 408 -16.24 0.46 15.88
C GLN A 408 -16.08 -0.15 14.49
N LYS A 409 -16.50 -1.40 14.36
CA LYS A 409 -16.52 -2.17 13.12
C LYS A 409 -17.88 -2.84 12.98
N THR A 410 -18.45 -2.80 11.78
CA THR A 410 -19.71 -3.47 11.47
C THR A 410 -19.40 -4.79 10.79
N GLU A 411 -19.89 -5.88 11.35
CA GLU A 411 -19.57 -7.25 10.91
C GLU A 411 -20.70 -7.89 10.12
N ASP A 412 -21.93 -7.48 10.40
CA ASP A 412 -23.12 -8.05 9.79
C ASP A 412 -24.24 -7.02 9.76
N VAL A 413 -24.94 -6.93 8.63
CA VAL A 413 -26.15 -6.12 8.47
C VAL A 413 -27.12 -6.89 7.60
N HIS A 414 -28.25 -7.29 8.15
CA HIS A 414 -29.27 -8.04 7.42
C HIS A 414 -30.68 -7.70 7.91
N TRP A 415 -31.67 -8.01 7.07
CA TRP A 415 -33.09 -7.92 7.43
C TRP A 415 -33.56 -9.23 8.04
N LYS A 416 -34.31 -9.16 9.14
CA LYS A 416 -34.99 -10.28 9.77
C LYS A 416 -36.36 -9.83 10.24
N ASP A 417 -37.42 -10.50 9.78
CA ASP A 417 -38.82 -10.21 10.16
C ASP A 417 -39.20 -8.72 10.00
N GLY A 418 -38.75 -8.09 8.91
CA GLY A 418 -38.98 -6.66 8.62
C GLY A 418 -38.22 -5.67 9.52
N ARG A 419 -37.24 -6.15 10.28
CA ARG A 419 -36.35 -5.33 11.12
C ARG A 419 -34.91 -5.43 10.63
N LEU A 420 -34.19 -4.32 10.70
CA LEU A 420 -32.78 -4.27 10.31
C LEU A 420 -31.90 -4.61 11.52
N HIS A 421 -31.19 -5.73 11.43
CA HIS A 421 -30.24 -6.20 12.44
C HIS A 421 -28.83 -5.75 12.05
N ILE A 422 -28.17 -5.02 12.95
CA ILE A 422 -26.83 -4.49 12.73
C ILE A 422 -25.92 -5.02 13.83
N SER A 423 -25.03 -5.94 13.50
CA SER A 423 -24.10 -6.53 14.45
C SER A 423 -22.67 -6.11 14.17
N GLY A 424 -21.89 -5.99 15.24
CA GLY A 424 -20.48 -5.65 15.12
C GLY A 424 -19.78 -5.60 16.45
N ARG A 425 -18.66 -4.87 16.48
CA ARG A 425 -17.83 -4.70 17.67
C ARG A 425 -17.56 -3.24 17.95
N VAL A 426 -17.50 -2.90 19.22
CA VAL A 426 -17.23 -1.55 19.70
C VAL A 426 -16.40 -1.57 20.98
N GLY A 427 -15.40 -0.71 21.05
CA GLY A 427 -14.56 -0.52 22.23
C GLY A 427 -13.92 0.86 22.24
N ILE A 428 -13.40 1.27 23.39
CA ILE A 428 -12.60 2.49 23.51
C ILE A 428 -11.12 2.09 23.46
N GLN A 429 -10.34 2.77 22.62
CA GLN A 429 -8.91 2.54 22.47
C GLN A 429 -8.24 2.53 23.86
N HIS A 430 -7.38 1.53 24.11
CA HIS A 430 -6.72 1.26 25.39
C HIS A 430 -7.62 0.84 26.58
N LEU A 431 -8.96 0.95 26.50
CA LEU A 431 -9.88 0.62 27.60
C LEU A 431 -10.69 -0.64 27.33
N ARG A 432 -10.13 -1.79 27.71
CA ARG A 432 -10.75 -3.11 27.48
C ARG A 432 -11.87 -3.44 28.47
N ALA A 433 -12.91 -4.11 27.97
CA ALA A 433 -14.08 -4.56 28.72
C ALA A 433 -14.04 -6.08 28.98
N ARG A 434 -13.24 -6.53 29.95
CA ARG A 434 -13.07 -7.96 30.28
C ARG A 434 -14.30 -8.58 30.97
N LYS A 435 -15.11 -7.75 31.63
CA LYS A 435 -16.33 -8.17 32.33
C LYS A 435 -17.51 -7.36 31.82
N ARG A 436 -18.71 -7.97 31.79
CA ARG A 436 -19.94 -7.35 31.26
C ARG A 436 -20.21 -5.96 31.85
N TRP A 437 -20.01 -5.78 33.15
CA TRP A 437 -20.28 -4.52 33.84
C TRP A 437 -19.25 -3.41 33.56
N GLN A 438 -18.10 -3.73 32.94
CA GLN A 438 -17.08 -2.74 32.62
C GLN A 438 -17.47 -1.86 31.43
N GLN A 439 -18.35 -2.35 30.56
CA GLN A 439 -18.82 -1.63 29.37
C GLN A 439 -20.32 -1.77 29.16
N HIS A 440 -20.99 -0.65 28.94
CA HIS A 440 -22.39 -0.59 28.56
C HIS A 440 -22.52 0.13 27.22
N VAL A 441 -23.35 -0.42 26.34
CA VAL A 441 -23.63 0.15 25.01
C VAL A 441 -25.10 0.51 24.94
N VAL A 442 -25.40 1.73 24.47
CA VAL A 442 -26.76 2.20 24.19
C VAL A 442 -26.81 2.66 22.74
N ALA A 443 -27.90 2.37 22.02
CA ALA A 443 -28.05 2.75 20.62
C ALA A 443 -29.23 3.72 20.42
N PHE A 444 -29.07 4.65 19.48
CA PHE A 444 -30.09 5.61 19.07
C PHE A 444 -30.16 5.72 17.54
N ALA A 445 -31.35 5.83 16.97
CA ALA A 445 -31.54 6.41 15.65
C ALA A 445 -31.68 7.93 15.81
N VAL A 446 -30.90 8.70 15.06
CA VAL A 446 -30.87 10.16 15.13
C VAL A 446 -31.21 10.72 13.76
N ASN A 447 -32.34 11.42 13.65
CA ASN A 447 -32.74 12.07 12.41
C ASN A 447 -31.78 13.22 12.08
N THR A 448 -31.31 13.27 10.83
CA THR A 448 -30.24 14.20 10.43
C THR A 448 -30.70 15.66 10.34
N SER A 449 -31.96 15.90 9.99
CA SER A 449 -32.53 17.25 9.86
C SER A 449 -33.13 17.74 11.16
N THR A 450 -34.06 16.99 11.75
CA THR A 450 -34.81 17.38 12.96
C THR A 450 -34.04 17.15 14.26
N ARG A 451 -32.92 16.42 14.22
CA ARG A 451 -32.14 15.98 15.40
C ARG A 451 -32.92 15.11 16.40
N ARG A 452 -34.13 14.67 16.06
CA ARG A 452 -34.94 13.76 16.89
C ARG A 452 -34.18 12.46 17.16
N ARG A 453 -34.19 12.01 18.41
CA ARG A 453 -33.51 10.78 18.85
C ARG A 453 -34.51 9.72 19.28
N VAL A 454 -34.36 8.51 18.74
CA VAL A 454 -35.19 7.34 19.05
C VAL A 454 -34.30 6.25 19.62
N ARG A 455 -34.61 5.76 20.82
CA ARG A 455 -33.82 4.69 21.46
C ARG A 455 -34.06 3.35 20.75
N LEU A 456 -32.97 2.66 20.43
CA LEU A 456 -32.98 1.36 19.76
C LEU A 456 -32.62 0.23 20.75
N PRO A 457 -33.23 -0.96 20.63
CA PRO A 457 -32.76 -2.15 21.32
C PRO A 457 -31.32 -2.49 20.91
N VAL A 458 -30.49 -2.82 21.89
CA VAL A 458 -29.10 -3.29 21.68
C VAL A 458 -28.80 -4.44 22.63
N HIS A 459 -28.26 -5.52 22.07
CA HIS A 459 -27.79 -6.69 22.83
C HIS A 459 -26.27 -6.70 22.82
N THR A 460 -25.64 -6.78 23.99
CA THR A 460 -24.18 -6.93 24.11
C THR A 460 -23.81 -8.40 24.32
N ARG A 461 -22.75 -8.84 23.66
CA ARG A 461 -22.24 -10.22 23.72
C ARG A 461 -20.73 -10.25 23.89
N LEU A 462 -20.24 -11.37 24.38
CA LEU A 462 -18.81 -11.68 24.35
C LEU A 462 -18.44 -12.00 22.89
N ALA A 463 -17.49 -11.27 22.31
CA ALA A 463 -17.05 -11.48 20.93
C ALA A 463 -15.60 -11.97 20.89
N ALA A 464 -15.31 -12.97 20.05
CA ALA A 464 -13.95 -13.42 19.76
C ALA A 464 -13.26 -12.37 18.87
N GLU A 465 -12.18 -11.78 19.35
CA GLU A 465 -11.46 -10.72 18.63
C GLU A 465 -10.74 -11.30 17.39
N TYR A 466 -11.31 -11.14 16.20
CA TYR A 466 -10.52 -11.04 14.97
C TYR A 466 -10.13 -9.58 14.68
N ARG A 467 -8.82 -9.37 14.45
CA ARG A 467 -8.06 -8.14 14.16
C ARG A 467 -8.89 -6.86 13.97
N LEU A 468 -8.79 -5.95 14.94
CA LEU A 468 -8.82 -4.50 14.68
C LEU A 468 -7.36 -4.07 14.39
N PRO A 469 -7.06 -3.28 13.35
CA PRO A 469 -5.72 -3.20 12.73
C PRO A 469 -4.59 -2.54 13.56
N ASP A 470 -4.80 -2.21 14.83
CA ASP A 470 -4.01 -1.16 15.49
C ASP A 470 -3.54 -1.53 16.91
N LEU A 471 -3.74 -2.77 17.39
CA LEU A 471 -3.25 -3.20 18.71
C LEU A 471 -2.75 -4.66 18.63
N VAL A 472 -1.46 -4.86 18.92
CA VAL A 472 -0.73 -6.15 18.84
C VAL A 472 -1.11 -7.12 19.99
N ASP A 473 -2.35 -7.09 20.44
CA ASP A 473 -2.84 -7.99 21.48
C ASP A 473 -4.32 -8.25 21.27
N ALA A 474 -4.67 -9.29 20.46
CA ALA A 474 -5.65 -10.34 20.82
C ALA A 474 -6.31 -11.09 19.64
N ALA A 475 -6.45 -12.41 19.84
CA ALA A 475 -7.75 -13.06 19.71
C ALA A 475 -8.23 -13.42 21.12
N ARG A 476 -8.83 -12.46 21.83
CA ARG A 476 -9.34 -12.56 23.20
C ARG A 476 -10.83 -12.25 23.17
N HIS A 477 -11.54 -12.77 24.15
CA HIS A 477 -12.97 -12.53 24.29
C HIS A 477 -13.20 -11.28 25.14
N ASP A 478 -13.87 -10.26 24.59
CA ASP A 478 -14.29 -9.07 25.34
C ASP A 478 -15.77 -8.74 25.14
N TYR A 479 -16.33 -7.93 26.05
CA TYR A 479 -17.73 -7.47 25.99
C TYR A 479 -17.89 -6.27 25.02
N GLY A 480 -17.20 -6.32 23.88
CA GLY A 480 -17.29 -5.36 22.79
C GLY A 480 -18.32 -5.71 21.72
N GLY A 481 -18.80 -6.95 21.66
CA GLY A 481 -19.80 -7.37 20.68
C GLY A 481 -21.17 -6.73 20.90
N PHE A 482 -21.81 -6.25 19.84
CA PHE A 482 -23.15 -5.69 19.90
C PHE A 482 -24.04 -6.15 18.73
N THR A 483 -25.35 -6.14 18.95
CA THR A 483 -26.39 -6.22 17.91
C THR A 483 -27.45 -5.16 18.17
N VAL A 484 -27.55 -4.16 17.29
CA VAL A 484 -28.60 -3.14 17.29
C VAL A 484 -29.74 -3.61 16.40
N ILE A 485 -30.98 -3.43 16.85
CA ILE A 485 -32.18 -3.76 16.07
C ILE A 485 -32.91 -2.47 15.73
N VAL A 486 -33.03 -2.16 14.44
CA VAL A 486 -33.82 -1.02 13.96
C VAL A 486 -35.15 -1.54 13.46
N ASP A 487 -36.21 -1.29 14.24
CA ASP A 487 -37.59 -1.50 13.81
C ASP A 487 -38.07 -0.23 13.09
N PRO A 488 -38.36 -0.28 11.77
CA PRO A 488 -38.82 0.88 11.00
C PRO A 488 -39.97 1.64 11.66
N ARG A 489 -40.89 0.95 12.34
CA ARG A 489 -42.09 1.56 12.95
C ARG A 489 -41.73 2.61 14.01
N ARG A 490 -40.54 2.51 14.62
CA ARG A 490 -40.04 3.47 15.60
C ARG A 490 -39.57 4.80 14.99
N LEU A 491 -39.36 4.85 13.68
CA LEU A 491 -38.93 6.06 12.96
C LEU A 491 -40.09 7.00 12.61
N ARG A 492 -41.34 6.58 12.83
CA ARG A 492 -42.55 7.40 12.61
C ARG A 492 -42.59 8.63 13.52
N THR A 493 -43.07 9.74 13.00
CA THR A 493 -43.34 10.98 13.76
C THR A 493 -44.85 11.12 13.94
N GLY A 494 -45.34 11.23 15.18
CA GLY A 494 -46.79 11.32 15.45
C GLY A 494 -47.61 10.14 14.88
N GLY A 495 -46.99 8.96 14.70
CA GLY A 495 -47.64 7.80 14.09
C GLY A 495 -47.66 7.78 12.55
N ARG A 496 -47.20 8.84 11.88
CA ARG A 496 -47.10 8.95 10.42
C ARG A 496 -45.69 8.70 9.92
N TRP A 497 -45.58 8.27 8.67
CA TRP A 497 -44.31 8.17 7.97
C TRP A 497 -43.92 9.54 7.41
N GLU A 498 -42.70 9.95 7.69
CA GLU A 498 -42.10 11.16 7.16
C GLU A 498 -40.79 10.78 6.47
N PRO A 499 -40.54 11.24 5.23
CA PRO A 499 -39.25 11.04 4.59
C PRO A 499 -38.12 11.63 5.43
N GLY A 500 -37.00 10.92 5.54
CA GLY A 500 -35.86 11.43 6.29
C GLY A 500 -34.73 10.42 6.51
N ASP A 501 -33.54 10.96 6.73
CA ASP A 501 -32.32 10.20 6.96
C ASP A 501 -32.05 10.02 8.46
N TRP A 502 -31.76 8.79 8.88
CA TRP A 502 -31.47 8.46 10.27
C TRP A 502 -30.07 7.86 10.43
N LYS A 503 -29.24 8.47 11.27
CA LYS A 503 -27.94 7.92 11.68
C LYS A 503 -28.12 6.96 12.86
N VAL A 504 -27.42 5.83 12.86
CA VAL A 504 -27.40 4.93 14.02
C VAL A 504 -26.20 5.29 14.91
N GLU A 505 -26.47 5.88 16.07
CA GLU A 505 -25.46 6.32 17.05
C GLU A 505 -25.35 5.31 18.20
N LEU A 506 -24.12 4.88 18.50
CA LEU A 506 -23.75 4.14 19.70
C LEU A 506 -23.20 5.10 20.76
N VAL A 507 -23.65 4.94 21.99
CA VAL A 507 -23.08 5.53 23.20
C VAL A 507 -22.42 4.41 24.00
N VAL A 508 -21.10 4.48 24.10
CA VAL A 508 -20.26 3.48 24.78
C VAL A 508 -19.81 4.06 26.11
N VAL A 509 -20.19 3.42 27.20
CA VAL A 509 -19.78 3.79 28.55
C VAL A 509 -18.85 2.72 29.09
N ASN A 510 -17.56 3.05 29.22
CA ASN A 510 -16.54 2.13 29.73
C ASN A 510 -15.90 2.70 31.00
N ARG A 511 -16.07 2.02 32.15
CA ARG A 511 -15.51 2.42 33.46
C ARG A 511 -15.74 3.89 33.84
N GLY A 512 -16.90 4.44 33.50
CA GLY A 512 -17.30 5.83 33.76
C GLY A 512 -17.01 6.81 32.62
N LEU A 513 -16.27 6.41 31.58
CA LEU A 513 -16.02 7.21 30.40
C LEU A 513 -17.08 6.97 29.34
N ALA A 514 -17.84 8.02 28.99
CA ALA A 514 -18.80 7.98 27.90
C ALA A 514 -18.19 8.54 26.60
N ARG A 515 -18.36 7.81 25.50
CA ARG A 515 -18.03 8.26 24.15
C ARG A 515 -19.13 7.88 23.17
N ARG A 516 -19.27 8.62 22.08
CA ARG A 516 -20.29 8.38 21.04
C ARG A 516 -19.64 8.05 19.71
N ARG A 517 -20.30 7.22 18.91
CA ARG A 517 -19.84 6.84 17.57
C ARG A 517 -21.04 6.50 16.70
N ILE A 518 -21.09 7.06 15.50
CA ILE A 518 -22.06 6.61 14.49
C ILE A 518 -21.56 5.28 13.93
N ILE A 519 -22.46 4.31 13.76
CA ILE A 519 -22.14 3.02 13.14
C ILE A 519 -21.53 3.28 11.76
N GLY A 520 -20.37 2.68 11.54
CA GLY A 520 -19.57 2.81 10.34
C GLY A 520 -18.75 1.55 10.05
N ASN A 521 -17.81 1.68 9.12
CA ASN A 521 -16.73 0.70 8.89
C ASN A 521 -17.23 -0.76 8.70
N PRO A 522 -18.07 -1.04 7.69
CA PRO A 522 -18.45 -2.42 7.37
C PRO A 522 -17.23 -3.25 6.93
N VAL A 523 -17.20 -4.52 7.34
CA VAL A 523 -16.37 -5.54 6.71
C VAL A 523 -16.82 -5.71 5.26
N ALA A 524 -15.87 -5.92 4.35
CA ALA A 524 -16.21 -6.19 2.96
C ALA A 524 -17.03 -7.48 2.80
N GLY A 525 -18.04 -7.44 1.93
CA GLY A 525 -19.01 -8.51 1.70
C GLY A 525 -20.46 -8.04 1.95
N PRO A 526 -21.37 -8.94 2.41
CA PRO A 526 -22.78 -8.64 2.68
C PRO A 526 -23.05 -7.32 3.44
N PRO A 527 -22.28 -6.96 4.50
CA PRO A 527 -22.56 -5.76 5.29
C PRO A 527 -22.41 -4.45 4.51
N GLU A 528 -21.69 -4.43 3.40
CA GLU A 528 -21.59 -3.26 2.53
C GLU A 528 -22.86 -3.02 1.69
N ARG A 529 -23.74 -4.03 1.58
CA ARG A 529 -25.01 -3.98 0.85
C ARG A 529 -26.15 -4.54 1.72
N PRO A 530 -26.63 -3.78 2.70
CA PRO A 530 -27.63 -4.24 3.68
C PRO A 530 -29.03 -4.54 3.11
N GLY A 531 -29.27 -4.30 1.81
CA GLY A 531 -30.57 -4.42 1.16
C GLY A 531 -31.59 -3.38 1.64
N TYR A 532 -32.73 -3.27 0.97
CA TYR A 532 -33.83 -2.36 1.34
C TYR A 532 -35.11 -3.13 1.67
N HIS A 533 -36.04 -2.49 2.37
CA HIS A 533 -37.30 -3.10 2.78
C HIS A 533 -38.48 -2.16 2.55
N GLN A 534 -39.51 -2.67 1.89
CA GLN A 534 -40.77 -1.95 1.70
C GLN A 534 -41.58 -1.96 3.00
N ILE A 535 -42.09 -0.80 3.40
CA ILE A 535 -42.87 -0.62 4.64
C ILE A 535 -44.29 -0.10 4.39
N ASP A 536 -44.57 0.35 3.17
CA ASP A 536 -45.88 0.77 2.64
C ASP A 536 -45.83 0.75 1.10
N ASP A 537 -46.96 0.90 0.39
CA ASP A 537 -47.06 0.70 -1.08
C ASP A 537 -45.98 1.45 -1.89
N ASP A 538 -45.72 2.71 -1.52
CA ASP A 538 -44.68 3.54 -2.14
C ASP A 538 -43.56 3.91 -1.18
N LEU A 539 -43.48 3.33 0.02
CA LEU A 539 -42.54 3.77 1.04
C LEU A 539 -41.51 2.69 1.40
N TRP A 540 -40.24 3.08 1.40
CA TRP A 540 -39.12 2.17 1.60
C TRP A 540 -38.19 2.63 2.72
N VAL A 541 -37.57 1.66 3.38
CA VAL A 541 -36.41 1.87 4.24
C VAL A 541 -35.16 1.39 3.50
N ARG A 542 -34.25 2.32 3.22
CA ARG A 542 -33.06 2.11 2.40
C ARG A 542 -31.80 2.41 3.23
N PRO A 543 -31.24 1.42 3.96
CA PRO A 543 -29.96 1.57 4.61
C PRO A 543 -28.84 1.72 3.58
N ARG A 544 -28.01 2.75 3.75
CA ARG A 544 -26.91 3.08 2.85
C ARG A 544 -25.70 3.58 3.62
N TRP A 545 -24.51 3.33 3.09
CA TRP A 545 -23.26 3.89 3.61
C TRP A 545 -23.02 5.24 2.95
N ASN A 546 -22.92 6.31 3.73
CA ASN A 546 -22.55 7.62 3.18
C ASN A 546 -21.04 7.69 2.86
N ARG A 547 -20.56 8.83 2.36
CA ARG A 547 -19.12 9.02 2.03
C ARG A 547 -18.18 8.87 3.22
N ASP A 548 -18.65 9.12 4.45
CA ASP A 548 -17.90 8.88 5.69
C ASP A 548 -17.95 7.41 6.14
N ARG A 549 -18.53 6.52 5.31
CA ARG A 549 -18.88 5.14 5.64
C ARG A 549 -19.72 5.02 6.90
N HIS A 550 -20.55 6.03 7.21
CA HIS A 550 -21.57 5.96 8.25
C HIS A 550 -22.85 5.32 7.70
N LEU A 551 -23.49 4.47 8.48
CA LEU A 551 -24.78 3.88 8.15
C LEU A 551 -25.88 4.92 8.30
N ILE A 552 -26.55 5.23 7.19
CA ILE A 552 -27.75 6.05 7.10
C ILE A 552 -28.92 5.14 6.78
N VAL A 553 -29.95 5.15 7.62
CA VAL A 553 -31.22 4.48 7.38
C VAL A 553 -32.18 5.53 6.81
N ALA A 554 -32.34 5.55 5.49
CA ALA A 554 -33.24 6.48 4.81
C ALA A 554 -34.66 5.94 4.80
N VAL A 555 -35.64 6.75 5.18
CA VAL A 555 -37.06 6.50 4.92
C VAL A 555 -37.44 7.34 3.72
N GLU A 556 -37.79 6.71 2.60
CA GLU A 556 -37.92 7.41 1.31
C GLU A 556 -39.10 6.87 0.49
N PRO A 557 -39.96 7.75 -0.06
CA PRO A 557 -41.01 7.35 -0.99
C PRO A 557 -40.44 7.08 -2.40
N SER A 558 -40.96 6.08 -3.08
CA SER A 558 -40.72 5.83 -4.50
C SER A 558 -41.50 6.87 -5.30
N ARG A 559 -40.77 7.85 -5.84
CA ARG A 559 -41.35 8.98 -6.58
C ARG A 559 -41.44 8.72 -8.09
N ALA A 560 -40.56 7.87 -8.61
CA ALA A 560 -40.56 7.42 -10.00
C ALA A 560 -39.93 6.03 -10.11
N ARG A 561 -40.35 5.25 -11.11
CA ARG A 561 -39.90 3.88 -11.34
C ARG A 561 -39.65 3.65 -12.84
N ILE A 562 -38.58 2.95 -13.18
CA ILE A 562 -38.32 2.46 -14.54
C ILE A 562 -38.88 1.05 -14.64
N THR A 563 -39.86 0.84 -15.51
CA THR A 563 -40.60 -0.42 -15.65
C THR A 563 -40.02 -1.32 -16.73
N ASP A 564 -39.32 -0.76 -17.71
CA ASP A 564 -38.69 -1.51 -18.79
C ASP A 564 -37.51 -0.74 -19.41
N HIS A 565 -36.60 -1.46 -20.05
CA HIS A 565 -35.51 -0.88 -20.82
C HIS A 565 -35.13 -1.76 -22.02
N ARG A 566 -34.89 -1.13 -23.17
CA ARG A 566 -34.51 -1.81 -24.41
C ARG A 566 -33.45 -1.02 -25.16
N TYR A 567 -32.46 -1.72 -25.70
CA TYR A 567 -31.43 -1.14 -26.55
C TYR A 567 -31.66 -1.56 -28.00
N ASP A 568 -31.74 -0.57 -28.89
CA ASP A 568 -31.79 -0.79 -30.33
C ASP A 568 -30.39 -0.60 -30.92
N ALA A 569 -29.75 -1.70 -31.30
CA ALA A 569 -28.43 -1.70 -31.90
C ALA A 569 -28.37 -1.00 -33.27
N GLY A 570 -29.49 -0.94 -34.00
CA GLY A 570 -29.56 -0.27 -35.31
C GLY A 570 -29.56 1.25 -35.20
N THR A 571 -30.20 1.80 -34.16
CA THR A 571 -30.22 3.25 -33.91
C THR A 571 -29.19 3.72 -32.86
N GLY A 572 -28.62 2.79 -32.09
CA GLY A 572 -27.69 3.07 -31.00
C GLY A 572 -28.36 3.75 -29.79
N GLN A 573 -29.66 3.53 -29.60
CA GLN A 573 -30.47 4.18 -28.56
C GLN A 573 -30.92 3.19 -27.50
N LEU A 574 -30.76 3.59 -26.24
CA LEU A 574 -31.39 2.96 -25.09
C LEU A 574 -32.70 3.68 -24.79
N GLU A 575 -33.80 2.96 -24.90
CA GLU A 575 -35.13 3.41 -24.51
C GLU A 575 -35.42 2.96 -23.06
N LEU A 576 -35.76 3.92 -22.20
CA LEU A 576 -36.13 3.70 -20.80
C LEU A 576 -37.61 4.06 -20.62
N ASP A 577 -38.44 3.07 -20.28
CA ASP A 577 -39.87 3.26 -20.04
C ASP A 577 -40.18 3.14 -18.55
N GLY A 578 -41.07 3.99 -18.03
CA GLY A 578 -41.35 4.05 -16.60
C GLY A 578 -42.63 4.78 -16.23
N GLU A 579 -42.80 5.01 -14.93
CA GLU A 579 -43.98 5.65 -14.34
C GLU A 579 -43.57 6.73 -13.33
N LEU A 580 -44.27 7.87 -13.38
CA LEU A 580 -44.15 8.97 -12.42
C LEU A 580 -45.19 8.78 -11.32
N VAL A 581 -44.75 8.49 -10.10
CA VAL A 581 -45.61 8.05 -9.00
C VAL A 581 -46.17 9.24 -8.21
N SER A 582 -45.29 10.15 -7.77
CA SER A 582 -45.70 11.27 -6.92
C SER A 582 -44.83 12.53 -7.14
N PRO A 583 -45.29 13.72 -6.73
CA PRO A 583 -44.45 14.92 -6.73
C PRO A 583 -43.16 14.71 -5.93
N PRO A 584 -42.05 15.36 -6.34
CA PRO A 584 -41.95 16.28 -7.49
C PRO A 584 -41.77 15.58 -8.84
N ALA A 585 -41.55 14.26 -8.88
CA ALA A 585 -41.30 13.53 -10.13
C ALA A 585 -42.44 13.63 -11.15
N ALA A 586 -43.69 13.75 -10.71
CA ALA A 586 -44.86 13.98 -11.58
C ALA A 586 -44.73 15.23 -12.48
N ARG A 587 -43.81 16.16 -12.16
CA ARG A 587 -43.54 17.38 -12.93
C ARG A 587 -42.22 17.31 -13.72
N ALA A 588 -41.56 16.16 -13.75
CA ALA A 588 -40.29 16.01 -14.43
C ALA A 588 -40.45 16.15 -15.94
N THR A 589 -39.54 16.87 -16.58
CA THR A 589 -39.50 17.11 -18.03
C THR A 589 -38.23 16.57 -18.69
N GLU A 590 -37.23 16.23 -17.89
CA GLU A 590 -35.88 15.86 -18.34
C GLU A 590 -35.37 14.64 -17.56
N LEU A 591 -34.70 13.70 -18.26
CA LEU A 591 -33.77 12.75 -17.66
C LEU A 591 -32.36 13.34 -17.73
N ARG A 592 -31.78 13.62 -16.57
CA ARG A 592 -30.40 14.05 -16.39
C ARG A 592 -29.52 12.88 -15.97
N LEU A 593 -28.44 12.65 -16.69
CA LEU A 593 -27.41 11.67 -16.38
C LEU A 593 -26.15 12.39 -15.91
N VAL A 594 -25.63 12.03 -14.75
CA VAL A 594 -24.43 12.66 -14.16
C VAL A 594 -23.32 11.63 -13.99
N ARG A 595 -22.19 11.80 -14.70
CA ARG A 595 -21.04 10.90 -14.62
C ARG A 595 -20.36 11.04 -13.27
N ARG A 596 -20.27 9.97 -12.50
CA ARG A 596 -19.65 9.98 -11.17
C ARG A 596 -18.15 10.30 -11.26
N PRO A 597 -17.63 11.23 -10.42
CA PRO A 597 -18.27 11.83 -9.25
C PRO A 597 -18.94 13.20 -9.49
N GLY A 598 -19.26 13.56 -10.73
CA GLY A 598 -19.90 14.81 -11.14
C GLY A 598 -19.21 15.52 -12.30
N THR A 599 -18.41 14.80 -13.11
CA THR A 599 -17.47 15.40 -14.08
C THR A 599 -18.06 15.59 -15.47
N ALA A 600 -19.27 15.07 -15.73
CA ALA A 600 -20.03 15.32 -16.94
C ALA A 600 -21.54 15.21 -16.65
N VAL A 601 -22.34 15.96 -17.38
CA VAL A 601 -23.81 15.97 -17.29
C VAL A 601 -24.39 15.86 -18.69
N LEU A 602 -25.41 15.01 -18.86
CA LEU A 602 -26.20 14.86 -20.09
C LEU A 602 -27.68 15.01 -19.77
N SER A 603 -28.44 15.60 -20.67
CA SER A 603 -29.86 15.89 -20.47
C SER A 603 -30.67 15.41 -21.66
N TYR A 604 -31.71 14.62 -21.40
CA TYR A 604 -32.60 14.05 -22.41
C TYR A 604 -34.06 14.45 -22.13
N PRO A 605 -34.86 14.84 -23.13
CA PRO A 605 -36.26 15.17 -22.92
C PRO A 605 -37.08 13.93 -22.56
N LEU A 606 -38.07 14.11 -21.68
CA LEU A 606 -39.03 13.07 -21.31
C LEU A 606 -40.28 13.16 -22.17
N THR A 607 -40.76 12.02 -22.67
CA THR A 607 -42.10 11.91 -23.26
C THR A 607 -43.06 11.40 -22.19
N VAL A 608 -44.06 12.20 -21.80
CA VAL A 608 -44.99 11.88 -20.70
C VAL A 608 -46.42 11.74 -21.22
N HIS A 609 -47.04 10.59 -21.00
CA HIS A 609 -48.43 10.31 -21.36
C HIS A 609 -49.15 9.55 -20.24
N GLY A 610 -50.15 10.17 -19.61
CA GLY A 610 -50.99 9.51 -18.59
C GLY A 610 -50.23 8.97 -17.38
N GLY A 611 -49.16 9.65 -16.95
CA GLY A 611 -48.29 9.23 -15.84
C GLY A 611 -47.18 8.24 -16.23
N ARG A 612 -47.21 7.71 -17.47
CA ARG A 612 -46.09 6.96 -18.05
C ARG A 612 -45.07 7.91 -18.65
N VAL A 613 -43.80 7.54 -18.54
CA VAL A 613 -42.68 8.32 -19.05
C VAL A 613 -41.78 7.43 -19.92
N SER A 614 -41.24 8.02 -20.99
CA SER A 614 -40.22 7.39 -21.82
C SER A 614 -39.06 8.36 -22.07
N ALA A 615 -37.83 7.86 -22.03
CA ALA A 615 -36.61 8.59 -22.35
C ALA A 615 -35.76 7.80 -23.34
N ARG A 616 -35.14 8.51 -24.30
CA ARG A 616 -34.23 7.92 -25.29
C ARG A 616 -32.82 8.47 -25.09
N VAL A 617 -31.91 7.59 -24.71
CA VAL A 617 -30.51 7.92 -24.42
C VAL A 617 -29.64 7.36 -25.54
N ARG A 618 -28.79 8.18 -26.18
CA ARG A 618 -27.85 7.68 -27.19
C ARG A 618 -26.63 7.09 -26.49
N ALA A 619 -26.27 5.85 -26.81
CA ALA A 619 -25.11 5.19 -26.20
C ALA A 619 -23.79 5.93 -26.51
N ALA A 620 -23.65 6.47 -27.73
CA ALA A 620 -22.48 7.25 -28.14
C ALA A 620 -22.19 8.43 -27.19
N ASP A 621 -23.22 9.18 -26.78
CA ASP A 621 -23.04 10.34 -25.89
C ASP A 621 -22.38 9.96 -24.55
N LEU A 622 -22.67 8.77 -24.05
CA LEU A 622 -22.12 8.23 -22.80
C LEU A 622 -20.71 7.64 -23.00
N LEU A 623 -20.50 6.92 -24.10
CA LEU A 623 -19.26 6.23 -24.44
C LEU A 623 -18.14 7.21 -24.81
N ASP A 624 -18.47 8.23 -25.62
CA ASP A 624 -17.56 9.33 -25.98
C ASP A 624 -17.13 10.15 -24.76
N ARG A 625 -17.88 10.03 -23.65
CA ARG A 625 -17.60 10.65 -22.36
C ARG A 625 -17.21 9.62 -21.30
N SER A 626 -16.83 8.39 -21.67
CA SER A 626 -16.17 7.50 -20.72
C SER A 626 -14.75 8.01 -20.48
N VAL A 627 -14.25 7.87 -19.25
CA VAL A 627 -12.85 8.24 -18.94
C VAL A 627 -12.11 7.03 -18.42
N ALA A 628 -10.98 6.72 -19.06
CA ALA A 628 -10.02 5.73 -18.61
C ALA A 628 -8.62 6.35 -18.68
N GLU A 629 -7.99 6.55 -17.52
CA GLU A 629 -6.65 7.13 -17.42
C GLU A 629 -5.75 6.30 -16.51
N CYS A 630 -4.43 6.45 -16.71
CA CYS A 630 -3.38 5.75 -15.96
C CYS A 630 -3.56 4.22 -16.01
N GLY A 631 -3.63 3.63 -17.21
CA GLY A 631 -3.88 2.19 -17.37
C GLY A 631 -5.24 1.74 -16.81
N GLY A 632 -6.20 2.66 -16.70
CA GLY A 632 -7.53 2.39 -16.15
C GLY A 632 -7.60 2.37 -14.62
N VAL A 633 -6.59 2.90 -13.91
CA VAL A 633 -6.68 3.17 -12.46
C VAL A 633 -7.77 4.21 -12.19
N ILE A 634 -7.86 5.24 -13.04
CA ILE A 634 -8.94 6.23 -12.99
C ILE A 634 -9.95 5.86 -14.06
N ARG A 635 -11.12 5.35 -13.62
CA ARG A 635 -12.25 5.06 -14.50
C ARG A 635 -13.50 5.82 -14.08
N GLN A 636 -14.11 6.50 -15.02
CA GLN A 636 -15.40 7.17 -14.85
C GLN A 636 -16.34 6.74 -15.96
N GLU A 637 -17.04 5.64 -15.69
CA GLU A 637 -17.95 5.00 -16.64
C GLU A 637 -19.40 4.98 -16.12
N VAL A 638 -19.61 5.31 -14.84
CA VAL A 638 -20.91 5.20 -14.16
C VAL A 638 -21.64 6.55 -14.14
N TRP A 639 -22.91 6.51 -14.51
CA TRP A 639 -23.81 7.65 -14.61
C TRP A 639 -24.99 7.49 -13.65
N ASP A 640 -25.17 8.46 -12.76
CA ASP A 640 -26.36 8.57 -11.91
C ASP A 640 -27.53 9.14 -12.73
N ALA A 641 -28.69 8.48 -12.67
CA ALA A 641 -29.90 8.93 -13.34
C ALA A 641 -30.77 9.79 -12.42
N HIS A 642 -31.25 10.91 -12.94
CA HIS A 642 -32.09 11.87 -12.23
C HIS A 642 -33.20 12.37 -13.14
N LEU A 643 -34.45 12.30 -12.69
CA LEU A 643 -35.56 13.01 -13.31
C LEU A 643 -35.59 14.44 -12.76
N VAL A 644 -35.58 15.43 -13.64
CA VAL A 644 -35.48 16.84 -13.29
C VAL A 644 -36.75 17.59 -13.69
N THR A 645 -37.27 18.39 -12.76
CA THR A 645 -38.41 19.28 -12.97
C THR A 645 -37.96 20.63 -13.55
N PRO A 646 -38.87 21.43 -14.13
CA PRO A 646 -38.57 22.80 -14.56
C PRO A 646 -37.95 23.67 -13.46
N ASP A 647 -38.28 23.42 -12.18
CA ASP A 647 -37.74 24.13 -11.02
C ASP A 647 -36.37 23.60 -10.54
N GLN A 648 -35.71 22.75 -11.34
CA GLN A 648 -34.43 22.08 -11.01
C GLN A 648 -34.49 21.12 -9.81
N GLU A 649 -35.68 20.74 -9.32
CA GLU A 649 -35.80 19.63 -8.37
C GLU A 649 -35.45 18.30 -9.05
N SER A 650 -34.61 17.50 -8.41
CA SER A 650 -34.11 16.23 -8.93
C SER A 650 -34.62 15.04 -8.13
N VAL A 651 -35.04 13.98 -8.83
CA VAL A 651 -35.50 12.71 -8.26
C VAL A 651 -34.75 11.56 -8.91
N ALA A 652 -34.07 10.72 -8.13
CA ALA A 652 -33.49 9.50 -8.66
C ALA A 652 -34.58 8.44 -8.90
N PRO A 653 -34.77 7.94 -10.14
CA PRO A 653 -35.77 6.91 -10.40
C PRO A 653 -35.30 5.55 -9.85
N VAL A 654 -36.26 4.77 -9.33
CA VAL A 654 -36.03 3.41 -8.82
C VAL A 654 -36.03 2.43 -10.00
N LEU A 655 -35.11 1.46 -10.00
CA LEU A 655 -35.20 0.28 -10.85
C LEU A 655 -35.80 -0.85 -10.00
N PRO A 656 -37.06 -1.29 -10.20
CA PRO A 656 -37.74 -2.28 -9.36
C PRO A 656 -37.14 -3.68 -9.45
N ASP A 657 -37.27 -4.52 -8.41
CA ASP A 657 -36.72 -5.89 -8.34
C ASP A 657 -37.18 -6.79 -9.49
N THR A 658 -38.35 -6.49 -10.05
CA THR A 658 -38.92 -7.19 -11.22
C THR A 658 -38.27 -6.82 -12.56
N VAL A 659 -37.43 -5.79 -12.60
CA VAL A 659 -36.72 -5.32 -13.80
C VAL A 659 -35.22 -5.60 -13.61
N HIS A 660 -34.72 -6.61 -14.31
CA HIS A 660 -33.31 -7.01 -14.24
C HIS A 660 -32.42 -6.01 -15.00
N GLY A 661 -31.24 -5.72 -14.45
CA GLY A 661 -30.19 -5.03 -15.19
C GLY A 661 -29.71 -5.87 -16.38
N ARG A 662 -29.15 -5.20 -17.40
CA ARG A 662 -28.63 -5.87 -18.60
C ARG A 662 -27.46 -5.11 -19.21
N THR A 663 -26.52 -5.84 -19.78
CA THR A 663 -25.43 -5.31 -20.61
C THR A 663 -25.80 -5.41 -22.09
N TYR A 664 -25.42 -4.39 -22.85
CA TYR A 664 -25.66 -4.26 -24.27
C TYR A 664 -24.33 -3.95 -24.97
N ALA A 665 -23.99 -4.71 -26.01
CA ALA A 665 -22.85 -4.39 -26.87
C ALA A 665 -23.10 -3.03 -27.57
N ALA A 666 -22.24 -2.05 -27.31
CA ALA A 666 -22.36 -0.69 -27.81
C ALA A 666 -20.97 -0.07 -27.93
N GLY A 667 -20.63 0.58 -29.05
CA GLY A 667 -19.34 1.28 -29.21
C GLY A 667 -18.17 0.48 -29.79
N GLY A 668 -18.44 -0.61 -30.52
CA GLY A 668 -17.39 -1.44 -31.14
C GLY A 668 -17.15 -2.76 -30.39
N SER A 669 -15.99 -3.39 -30.60
CA SER A 669 -15.71 -4.76 -30.15
C SER A 669 -15.45 -4.91 -28.65
N HIS A 670 -15.08 -3.84 -27.95
CA HIS A 670 -14.59 -3.88 -26.55
C HIS A 670 -15.32 -2.93 -25.59
N GLN A 671 -16.40 -2.28 -26.06
CA GLN A 671 -17.20 -1.34 -25.27
C GLN A 671 -18.62 -1.88 -25.02
N GLU A 672 -19.27 -1.41 -23.96
CA GLU A 672 -20.65 -1.76 -23.66
C GLU A 672 -21.43 -0.63 -22.96
N LEU A 673 -22.75 -0.75 -23.01
CA LEU A 673 -23.70 0.01 -22.21
C LEU A 673 -24.43 -0.94 -21.27
N ALA A 674 -24.41 -0.68 -19.97
CA ALA A 674 -25.09 -1.47 -18.96
C ALA A 674 -26.15 -0.64 -18.22
N VAL A 675 -27.34 -1.21 -18.10
CA VAL A 675 -28.38 -0.73 -17.18
C VAL A 675 -28.21 -1.49 -15.87
N GLN A 676 -27.97 -0.75 -14.77
CA GLN A 676 -27.62 -1.33 -13.47
C GLN A 676 -28.52 -0.77 -12.36
N ARG A 677 -28.71 -1.56 -11.30
CA ARG A 677 -29.28 -1.08 -10.04
C ARG A 677 -28.17 -0.70 -9.09
N THR A 678 -28.29 0.47 -8.47
CA THR A 678 -27.42 0.84 -7.35
C THR A 678 -27.74 0.00 -6.10
N PRO A 679 -26.84 -0.09 -5.11
CA PRO A 679 -27.13 -0.77 -3.84
C PRO A 679 -28.35 -0.21 -3.08
N THR A 680 -28.82 0.99 -3.42
CA THR A 680 -30.03 1.59 -2.85
C THR A 680 -31.27 1.38 -3.72
N GLY A 681 -31.20 0.60 -4.80
CA GLY A 681 -32.34 0.29 -5.68
C GLY A 681 -32.62 1.32 -6.78
N HIS A 682 -31.71 2.25 -7.04
CA HIS A 682 -31.92 3.32 -8.03
C HIS A 682 -31.30 2.95 -9.38
N LEU A 683 -31.83 3.50 -10.47
CA LEU A 683 -31.25 3.34 -11.80
C LEU A 683 -29.86 4.01 -11.86
N ALA A 684 -28.89 3.28 -12.40
CA ALA A 684 -27.63 3.83 -12.88
C ALA A 684 -27.31 3.24 -14.25
N LEU A 685 -26.59 3.99 -15.09
CA LEU A 685 -26.05 3.48 -16.35
C LEU A 685 -24.54 3.36 -16.23
N ARG A 686 -23.95 2.35 -16.88
CA ARG A 686 -22.50 2.27 -17.08
C ARG A 686 -22.20 2.24 -18.57
N ALA A 687 -21.31 3.09 -19.04
CA ALA A 687 -20.85 3.10 -20.42
C ALA A 687 -19.32 3.22 -20.45
N GLY A 688 -18.65 2.27 -21.08
CA GLY A 688 -17.19 2.22 -21.15
C GLY A 688 -16.70 0.85 -21.60
N HIS A 689 -15.57 0.39 -21.05
CA HIS A 689 -15.04 -0.92 -21.38
C HIS A 689 -15.99 -2.05 -20.97
N ALA A 690 -16.09 -3.06 -21.82
CA ALA A 690 -16.87 -4.24 -21.54
C ALA A 690 -16.30 -4.99 -20.34
N ARG A 691 -17.19 -5.51 -19.48
CA ARG A 691 -16.82 -6.23 -18.25
C ARG A 691 -17.48 -7.60 -18.21
N PRO A 692 -16.76 -8.65 -17.79
CA PRO A 692 -17.37 -9.94 -17.56
C PRO A 692 -18.32 -9.85 -16.35
N VAL A 693 -19.56 -10.30 -16.55
CA VAL A 693 -20.58 -10.39 -15.50
C VAL A 693 -20.74 -11.85 -15.11
N VAL A 694 -20.39 -12.18 -13.87
CA VAL A 694 -20.58 -13.52 -13.30
C VAL A 694 -21.98 -13.61 -12.72
N GLU A 695 -22.78 -14.54 -13.25
CA GLU A 695 -24.17 -14.78 -12.88
C GLU A 695 -24.31 -15.93 -11.88
N GLU A 696 -23.40 -16.91 -11.95
CA GLU A 696 -23.39 -18.06 -11.07
C GLU A 696 -21.97 -18.31 -10.57
N ALA A 697 -21.85 -18.69 -9.30
CA ALA A 697 -20.61 -19.17 -8.72
C ALA A 697 -20.89 -20.38 -7.84
N ALA A 698 -20.06 -21.41 -7.95
CA ALA A 698 -20.18 -22.62 -7.16
C ALA A 698 -18.81 -23.26 -6.91
N TRP A 699 -18.73 -24.07 -5.86
CA TRP A 699 -17.60 -24.95 -5.61
C TRP A 699 -17.92 -26.34 -6.17
N GLU A 700 -17.14 -26.81 -7.14
CA GLU A 700 -17.19 -28.17 -7.69
C GLU A 700 -15.94 -28.93 -7.22
N GLY A 701 -16.07 -29.65 -6.10
CA GLY A 701 -14.90 -30.22 -5.41
C GLY A 701 -14.02 -29.11 -4.82
N ARG A 702 -12.75 -29.05 -5.26
CA ARG A 702 -11.78 -28.00 -4.87
C ARG A 702 -11.71 -26.83 -5.87
N ARG A 703 -12.50 -26.89 -6.96
CA ARG A 703 -12.51 -25.87 -8.01
C ARG A 703 -13.63 -24.87 -7.79
N LEU A 704 -13.30 -23.59 -7.88
CA LEU A 704 -14.26 -22.50 -8.02
C LEU A 704 -14.65 -22.41 -9.49
N VAL A 705 -15.94 -22.57 -9.76
CA VAL A 705 -16.52 -22.44 -11.10
C VAL A 705 -17.37 -21.19 -11.16
N LEU A 706 -17.05 -20.30 -12.10
CA LEU A 706 -17.76 -19.05 -12.36
C LEU A 706 -18.41 -19.15 -13.74
N ARG A 707 -19.71 -18.89 -13.83
CA ARG A 707 -20.43 -18.85 -15.12
C ARG A 707 -21.06 -17.48 -15.29
N GLY A 708 -21.00 -16.96 -16.51
CA GLY A 708 -21.42 -15.59 -16.75
C GLY A 708 -21.52 -15.22 -18.22
N ASP A 709 -21.68 -13.93 -18.43
CA ASP A 709 -21.82 -13.31 -19.74
C ASP A 709 -20.78 -12.20 -19.96
N PHE A 710 -20.28 -12.11 -21.18
CA PHE A 710 -19.42 -11.07 -21.69
C PHE A 710 -19.82 -10.78 -23.15
N THR A 711 -20.50 -9.65 -23.37
CA THR A 711 -21.14 -9.34 -24.66
C THR A 711 -20.18 -8.80 -25.72
N ALA A 712 -18.98 -8.37 -25.33
CA ALA A 712 -17.99 -7.79 -26.24
C ALA A 712 -17.33 -8.84 -27.14
N ASP A 713 -17.10 -8.49 -28.40
CA ASP A 713 -16.42 -9.32 -29.39
C ASP A 713 -14.89 -9.19 -29.28
N ALA A 714 -14.36 -9.58 -28.12
CA ALA A 714 -12.93 -9.53 -27.80
C ALA A 714 -12.51 -10.77 -26.98
N GLU A 715 -11.24 -11.18 -27.03
CA GLU A 715 -10.76 -12.28 -26.18
C GLU A 715 -10.84 -11.88 -24.71
N LEU A 716 -11.38 -12.77 -23.87
CA LEU A 716 -11.51 -12.58 -22.44
C LEU A 716 -10.62 -13.60 -21.71
N ARG A 717 -9.72 -13.10 -20.86
CA ARG A 717 -9.06 -13.87 -19.81
C ARG A 717 -9.56 -13.40 -18.45
N LEU A 718 -9.58 -14.28 -17.45
CA LEU A 718 -9.84 -13.91 -16.06
C LEU A 718 -8.61 -14.20 -15.22
N VAL A 719 -8.30 -13.33 -14.26
CA VAL A 719 -7.11 -13.45 -13.41
C VAL A 719 -7.45 -13.10 -11.95
N ALA A 720 -6.86 -13.82 -11.00
CA ALA A 720 -6.95 -13.57 -9.58
C ALA A 720 -5.67 -12.88 -9.09
N ARG A 721 -5.79 -11.60 -8.69
CA ARG A 721 -4.65 -10.79 -8.22
C ARG A 721 -4.63 -10.66 -6.71
N ALA A 722 -3.50 -10.96 -6.08
CA ALA A 722 -3.32 -10.78 -4.65
C ALA A 722 -3.42 -9.30 -4.26
N HIS A 723 -4.01 -9.03 -3.10
CA HIS A 723 -4.10 -7.68 -2.58
C HIS A 723 -2.83 -7.30 -1.82
N GLY A 724 -2.07 -6.34 -2.35
CA GLY A 724 -0.91 -5.77 -1.67
C GLY A 724 0.37 -6.60 -1.80
N ARG A 725 0.39 -7.56 -2.73
CA ARG A 725 1.55 -8.29 -3.26
C ARG A 725 1.40 -8.33 -4.77
N ASP A 726 2.51 -8.34 -5.48
CA ASP A 726 2.52 -8.56 -6.92
C ASP A 726 2.51 -10.07 -7.21
N GLU A 727 1.30 -10.62 -7.28
CA GLU A 727 1.02 -12.05 -7.46
C GLU A 727 -0.30 -12.15 -8.23
N GLU A 728 -0.29 -12.77 -9.41
CA GLU A 728 -1.44 -12.96 -10.29
C GLU A 728 -1.54 -14.43 -10.71
N HIS A 729 -2.77 -14.98 -10.69
CA HIS A 729 -3.04 -16.34 -11.11
C HIS A 729 -4.12 -16.36 -12.19
N PRO A 730 -3.84 -16.87 -13.41
CA PRO A 730 -4.85 -16.97 -14.46
C PRO A 730 -5.90 -18.03 -14.12
N LEU A 731 -7.13 -17.80 -14.59
CA LEU A 731 -8.22 -18.75 -14.54
C LEU A 731 -8.40 -19.38 -15.93
N GLU A 732 -8.77 -20.65 -15.98
CA GLU A 732 -9.10 -21.34 -17.23
C GLU A 732 -10.46 -20.86 -17.74
N VAL A 733 -10.49 -20.10 -18.83
CA VAL A 733 -11.72 -19.55 -19.41
C VAL A 733 -12.10 -20.32 -20.67
N LYS A 734 -13.34 -20.84 -20.71
CA LYS A 734 -13.98 -21.39 -21.90
C LYS A 734 -15.16 -20.49 -22.28
N ARG A 735 -15.24 -20.08 -23.54
CA ARG A 735 -16.26 -19.15 -24.02
C ARG A 735 -16.96 -19.66 -25.28
N SER A 736 -18.29 -19.47 -25.35
CA SER A 736 -19.12 -19.75 -26.53
C SER A 736 -20.12 -18.61 -26.73
N GLY A 737 -19.94 -17.81 -27.78
CA GLY A 737 -20.67 -16.56 -27.95
C GLY A 737 -20.42 -15.61 -26.77
N SER A 738 -21.48 -15.07 -26.17
CA SER A 738 -21.37 -14.20 -24.99
C SER A 738 -21.16 -14.98 -23.69
N ARG A 739 -21.46 -16.27 -23.64
CA ARG A 739 -21.39 -17.08 -22.42
C ARG A 739 -19.96 -17.54 -22.15
N PHE A 740 -19.50 -17.38 -20.90
CA PHE A 740 -18.23 -17.92 -20.45
C PHE A 740 -18.39 -18.80 -19.21
N THR A 741 -17.47 -19.75 -19.06
CA THR A 741 -17.20 -20.50 -17.84
C THR A 741 -15.74 -20.33 -17.50
N ALA A 742 -15.44 -19.96 -16.26
CA ALA A 742 -14.09 -19.85 -15.75
C ALA A 742 -13.88 -20.77 -14.54
N GLU A 743 -12.78 -21.50 -14.54
CA GLU A 743 -12.43 -22.46 -13.49
C GLU A 743 -11.13 -22.04 -12.79
N PHE A 744 -11.09 -22.22 -11.46
CA PHE A 744 -9.91 -21.94 -10.65
C PHE A 744 -9.77 -22.90 -9.49
N ALA A 745 -8.59 -23.50 -9.31
CA ALA A 745 -8.29 -24.39 -8.17
C ALA A 745 -7.37 -23.67 -7.17
N PRO A 746 -7.89 -22.80 -6.28
CA PRO A 746 -7.04 -22.00 -5.39
C PRO A 746 -6.28 -22.83 -4.34
N ALA A 747 -6.58 -24.12 -4.24
CA ALA A 747 -5.91 -25.04 -3.34
C ALA A 747 -4.83 -25.88 -4.04
N ASP A 748 -4.76 -25.81 -5.37
CA ASP A 748 -3.91 -26.66 -6.22
C ASP A 748 -3.31 -25.80 -7.35
N VAL A 749 -2.58 -24.73 -6.97
CA VAL A 749 -2.01 -23.75 -7.90
C VAL A 749 -0.62 -24.17 -8.36
N PRO A 750 -0.37 -24.29 -9.68
CA PRO A 750 0.97 -24.56 -10.21
C PRO A 750 1.93 -23.39 -9.92
N THR A 751 3.06 -23.67 -9.30
CA THR A 751 4.13 -22.69 -9.03
C THR A 751 5.51 -23.21 -9.43
N LEU A 752 6.52 -22.34 -9.42
CA LEU A 752 7.93 -22.73 -9.51
C LEU A 752 8.41 -23.62 -8.35
N SER A 753 7.58 -23.83 -7.32
CA SER A 753 7.81 -24.74 -6.19
C SER A 753 6.92 -25.99 -6.25
N GLY A 754 6.21 -26.21 -7.35
CA GLY A 754 5.24 -27.29 -7.54
C GLY A 754 3.80 -26.82 -7.30
N GLU A 755 2.85 -27.74 -7.19
CA GLU A 755 1.46 -27.38 -6.87
C GLU A 755 1.34 -27.03 -5.38
N LEU A 756 0.89 -25.81 -5.08
CA LEU A 756 0.71 -25.26 -3.74
C LEU A 756 -0.69 -24.63 -3.57
N SER A 757 -1.18 -24.60 -2.34
CA SER A 757 -2.33 -23.77 -1.99
C SER A 757 -1.97 -22.28 -2.08
N LEU A 758 -2.89 -21.44 -2.54
CA LEU A 758 -2.72 -19.99 -2.45
C LEU A 758 -2.39 -19.56 -1.02
N ALA A 759 -1.45 -18.62 -0.89
CA ALA A 759 -1.13 -17.99 0.38
C ALA A 759 -2.36 -17.28 0.97
N ALA A 760 -2.42 -17.19 2.29
CA ALA A 760 -3.46 -16.46 2.99
C ALA A 760 -3.47 -14.99 2.55
N GLY A 761 -4.67 -14.48 2.25
CA GLY A 761 -4.81 -13.17 1.64
C GLY A 761 -6.17 -12.93 1.00
N GLY A 762 -6.34 -11.74 0.42
CA GLY A 762 -7.47 -11.43 -0.45
C GLY A 762 -6.99 -11.36 -1.90
N TYR A 763 -7.68 -12.04 -2.80
CA TYR A 763 -7.41 -12.09 -4.22
C TYR A 763 -8.59 -11.46 -4.97
N GLN A 764 -8.37 -10.36 -5.67
CA GLN A 764 -9.39 -9.69 -6.47
C GLN A 764 -9.44 -10.29 -7.87
N LEU A 765 -10.63 -10.60 -8.38
CA LEU A 765 -10.78 -11.10 -9.75
C LEU A 765 -10.86 -9.93 -10.73
N TRP A 766 -10.11 -10.04 -11.82
CA TRP A 766 -10.07 -9.11 -12.95
C TRP A 766 -10.31 -9.85 -14.25
N GLY A 767 -10.94 -9.18 -15.21
CA GLY A 767 -10.92 -9.60 -16.61
C GLY A 767 -9.76 -8.94 -17.32
N ARG A 768 -9.17 -9.60 -18.32
CA ARG A 768 -8.18 -9.02 -19.22
C ARG A 768 -8.72 -9.19 -20.63
N VAL A 769 -8.99 -8.07 -21.29
CA VAL A 769 -9.59 -8.00 -22.62
C VAL A 769 -8.50 -7.67 -23.63
N LEU A 770 -8.29 -8.54 -24.62
CA LEU A 770 -7.29 -8.31 -25.67
C LEU A 770 -7.95 -7.65 -26.88
N GLY A 771 -7.35 -6.56 -27.37
CA GLY A 771 -7.76 -5.93 -28.64
C GLY A 771 -7.43 -6.81 -29.85
N GLY A 772 -8.19 -6.66 -30.93
CA GLY A 772 -8.06 -7.48 -32.16
C GLY A 772 -6.71 -7.38 -32.87
N ASP A 773 -5.90 -6.37 -32.55
CA ASP A 773 -4.62 -6.08 -33.20
C ASP A 773 -3.40 -6.53 -32.36
N GLY A 774 -3.63 -7.25 -31.26
CA GLY A 774 -2.59 -7.90 -30.46
C GLY A 774 -1.70 -6.99 -29.59
N GLN A 775 -1.87 -5.66 -29.61
CA GLN A 775 -0.89 -4.77 -28.97
C GLN A 775 -1.24 -4.20 -27.59
N GLU A 776 -2.48 -4.21 -27.09
CA GLU A 776 -2.72 -3.82 -25.69
C GLU A 776 -3.84 -4.62 -25.02
N ALA A 777 -3.48 -5.31 -23.93
CA ALA A 777 -4.40 -5.98 -23.02
C ALA A 777 -4.95 -4.97 -22.01
N THR A 778 -6.27 -4.78 -21.96
CA THR A 778 -6.90 -3.91 -20.96
C THR A 778 -7.49 -4.74 -19.83
N ASP A 779 -7.02 -4.51 -18.61
CA ASP A 779 -7.64 -5.13 -17.43
C ASP A 779 -8.97 -4.43 -17.11
N VAL A 780 -10.04 -5.17 -16.88
CA VAL A 780 -11.38 -4.67 -16.57
C VAL A 780 -11.88 -5.32 -15.28
N GLY A 781 -12.73 -4.64 -14.53
CA GLY A 781 -13.32 -5.22 -13.33
C GLY A 781 -14.28 -6.36 -13.70
N VAL A 782 -14.25 -7.47 -12.95
CA VAL A 782 -15.32 -8.48 -12.97
C VAL A 782 -16.50 -7.96 -12.13
N GLU A 783 -17.73 -8.18 -12.59
CA GLU A 783 -18.95 -7.80 -11.88
C GLU A 783 -19.75 -9.05 -11.49
N PHE A 784 -20.47 -9.01 -10.37
CA PHE A 784 -21.47 -10.01 -10.04
C PHE A 784 -22.86 -9.54 -10.45
N ALA A 785 -23.65 -10.42 -11.06
CA ALA A 785 -25.08 -10.22 -11.23
C ALA A 785 -25.76 -10.06 -9.85
N GLU A 786 -26.83 -9.27 -9.80
CA GLU A 786 -27.54 -8.95 -8.55
C GLU A 786 -28.04 -10.19 -7.81
N ASP A 787 -28.55 -11.17 -8.55
CA ASP A 787 -29.09 -12.40 -7.97
C ASP A 787 -27.99 -13.22 -7.26
N LEU A 788 -26.78 -13.29 -7.83
CA LEU A 788 -25.65 -13.98 -7.22
C LEU A 788 -25.21 -13.34 -5.90
N ILE A 789 -25.28 -12.00 -5.80
CA ILE A 789 -24.84 -11.26 -4.61
C ILE A 789 -25.60 -11.70 -3.35
N SER A 790 -26.88 -12.07 -3.49
CA SER A 790 -27.71 -12.56 -2.39
C SER A 790 -27.31 -13.94 -1.87
N HIS A 791 -26.55 -14.71 -2.66
CA HIS A 791 -26.06 -16.05 -2.32
C HIS A 791 -24.61 -16.04 -1.79
N LEU A 792 -23.96 -14.88 -1.73
CA LEU A 792 -22.61 -14.71 -1.22
C LEU A 792 -22.61 -14.37 0.29
N PRO A 793 -21.58 -14.79 1.06
CA PRO A 793 -20.36 -15.44 0.62
C PRO A 793 -20.52 -16.95 0.38
N LEU A 794 -19.74 -17.47 -0.58
CA LEU A 794 -19.61 -18.91 -0.83
C LEU A 794 -18.28 -19.40 -0.26
N ALA A 795 -18.32 -20.39 0.63
CA ALA A 795 -17.12 -20.89 1.31
C ALA A 795 -16.83 -22.36 0.99
N LEU A 796 -15.56 -22.68 0.77
CA LEU A 796 -15.00 -24.02 0.73
C LEU A 796 -14.11 -24.19 1.96
N GLN A 797 -14.36 -25.23 2.75
CA GLN A 797 -13.51 -25.62 3.87
C GLN A 797 -12.68 -26.84 3.45
N THR A 798 -11.35 -26.72 3.47
CA THR A 798 -10.43 -27.86 3.32
C THR A 798 -9.82 -28.23 4.68
N SER A 799 -9.04 -29.31 4.72
CA SER A 799 -8.21 -29.66 5.89
C SER A 799 -7.16 -28.58 6.18
N GLU A 800 -6.63 -27.95 5.14
CA GLU A 800 -5.60 -26.92 5.23
C GLU A 800 -6.20 -25.56 5.64
N ARG A 801 -7.20 -25.05 4.93
CA ARG A 801 -7.69 -23.66 5.11
C ARG A 801 -9.12 -23.46 4.60
N THR A 802 -9.64 -22.24 4.78
CA THR A 802 -10.95 -21.82 4.26
C THR A 802 -10.76 -20.90 3.05
N TYR A 803 -11.48 -21.16 1.97
CA TYR A 803 -11.56 -20.27 0.81
C TYR A 803 -12.96 -19.65 0.79
N THR A 804 -13.08 -18.35 0.57
CA THR A 804 -14.37 -17.65 0.62
C THR A 804 -14.49 -16.65 -0.52
N LEU A 805 -15.32 -16.96 -1.50
CA LEU A 805 -15.71 -16.00 -2.53
C LEU A 805 -16.72 -15.01 -1.93
N SER A 806 -16.41 -13.73 -2.04
CA SER A 806 -17.26 -12.63 -1.60
C SER A 806 -17.02 -11.42 -2.51
N TYR A 807 -17.42 -10.23 -2.09
CA TYR A 807 -17.22 -9.01 -2.85
C TYR A 807 -16.78 -7.83 -1.97
N LYS A 808 -16.32 -6.75 -2.60
CA LYS A 808 -15.98 -5.48 -1.96
C LYS A 808 -16.59 -4.30 -2.70
N GLY A 809 -17.09 -3.30 -1.96
CA GLY A 809 -17.61 -2.05 -2.50
C GLY A 809 -18.72 -2.24 -3.54
N HIS A 810 -18.47 -1.78 -4.77
CA HIS A 810 -19.41 -1.85 -5.91
C HIS A 810 -19.63 -3.26 -6.48
N GLY A 811 -19.42 -4.32 -5.68
CA GLY A 811 -19.68 -5.70 -6.08
C GLY A 811 -18.48 -6.38 -6.74
N LEU A 812 -17.28 -5.82 -6.56
CA LEU A 812 -16.04 -6.37 -7.10
C LEU A 812 -15.75 -7.73 -6.43
N PRO A 813 -15.62 -8.83 -7.19
CA PRO A 813 -15.34 -10.15 -6.65
C PRO A 813 -14.00 -10.21 -5.94
N VAL A 814 -14.00 -10.83 -4.76
CA VAL A 814 -12.81 -11.09 -3.96
C VAL A 814 -12.87 -12.51 -3.42
N LEU A 815 -11.89 -13.32 -3.78
CA LEU A 815 -11.60 -14.60 -3.14
C LEU A 815 -10.73 -14.36 -1.92
N ARG A 816 -11.21 -14.72 -0.72
CA ARG A 816 -10.43 -14.68 0.51
C ARG A 816 -9.89 -16.06 0.82
N VAL A 817 -8.59 -16.15 1.01
CA VAL A 817 -7.89 -17.36 1.41
C VAL A 817 -7.51 -17.21 2.89
N GLY A 818 -8.01 -18.12 3.72
CA GLY A 818 -7.69 -18.19 5.13
C GLY A 818 -6.28 -18.73 5.38
N THR A 819 -5.75 -18.48 6.57
CA THR A 819 -4.49 -19.10 7.05
C THR A 819 -4.68 -20.59 7.32
N ASP A 820 -3.60 -21.34 7.16
CA ASP A 820 -3.44 -22.75 7.53
C ASP A 820 -3.52 -23.06 9.04
N LEU A 821 -3.40 -22.04 9.89
CA LEU A 821 -3.58 -22.16 11.34
C LEU A 821 -5.02 -22.50 11.70
N HIS A 822 -5.24 -23.25 12.77
CA HIS A 822 -6.59 -23.49 13.30
C HIS A 822 -7.17 -22.24 13.99
N PRO A 823 -8.51 -22.07 14.03
CA PRO A 823 -9.14 -20.95 14.74
C PRO A 823 -8.65 -20.71 16.18
N SER A 824 -8.28 -21.77 16.91
CA SER A 824 -7.73 -21.70 18.27
C SER A 824 -6.29 -21.24 18.36
N GLU A 825 -5.58 -21.15 17.23
CA GLU A 825 -4.15 -20.80 17.13
C GLU A 825 -3.97 -19.38 16.58
N ARG A 826 -5.00 -18.82 15.94
CA ARG A 826 -4.94 -17.54 15.25
C ARG A 826 -4.95 -16.35 16.22
N GLY A 827 -4.09 -15.37 15.93
CA GLY A 827 -4.04 -14.08 16.61
C GLY A 827 -3.13 -14.06 17.83
N ALA A 828 -2.71 -12.85 18.24
CA ALA A 828 -1.63 -12.65 19.22
C ALA A 828 -1.89 -13.31 20.60
N PHE A 829 -3.15 -13.50 21.00
CA PHE A 829 -3.44 -14.18 22.27
C PHE A 829 -3.25 -15.68 22.20
N ALA A 830 -3.84 -16.33 21.19
CA ALA A 830 -3.67 -17.76 20.98
C ALA A 830 -2.18 -18.10 20.88
N GLN A 831 -1.44 -17.33 20.09
CA GLN A 831 0.02 -17.43 19.97
C GLN A 831 0.75 -17.23 21.31
N ARG A 832 0.29 -16.29 22.14
CA ARG A 832 0.83 -16.08 23.47
C ARG A 832 0.52 -17.24 24.43
N GLU A 833 -0.70 -17.76 24.45
CA GLU A 833 -1.05 -18.92 25.28
C GLU A 833 -0.29 -20.17 24.82
N LEU A 834 -0.12 -20.34 23.50
CA LEU A 834 0.72 -21.39 22.95
C LEU A 834 2.18 -21.26 23.41
N ARG A 835 2.73 -20.04 23.45
CA ARG A 835 4.09 -19.80 23.92
C ARG A 835 4.27 -19.88 25.45
N GLU A 836 3.43 -19.19 26.20
CA GLU A 836 3.62 -18.96 27.65
C GLU A 836 3.05 -20.10 28.50
N THR A 837 2.06 -20.82 27.97
CA THR A 837 1.40 -21.93 28.67
C THR A 837 1.72 -23.27 28.01
N PHE A 838 1.39 -23.46 26.72
CA PHE A 838 1.51 -24.78 26.06
C PHE A 838 2.96 -25.21 25.85
N TYR A 839 3.79 -24.40 25.19
CA TYR A 839 5.23 -24.66 24.99
C TYR A 839 5.95 -24.90 26.32
N ARG A 840 5.66 -24.07 27.33
CA ARG A 840 6.23 -24.25 28.67
C ARG A 840 5.85 -25.60 29.27
N ALA A 841 4.58 -26.03 29.13
CA ALA A 841 4.16 -27.35 29.57
C ALA A 841 4.85 -28.48 28.77
N GLN A 842 4.94 -28.34 27.44
CA GLN A 842 5.61 -29.32 26.57
C GLN A 842 7.10 -29.48 26.90
N ARG A 843 7.78 -28.42 27.36
CA ARG A 843 9.18 -28.55 27.81
C ARG A 843 9.36 -29.48 29.02
N HIS A 844 8.30 -29.75 29.79
CA HIS A 844 8.32 -30.66 30.93
C HIS A 844 8.00 -32.11 30.56
N GLU A 845 7.53 -32.36 29.33
CA GLU A 845 7.32 -33.70 28.78
C GLU A 845 8.65 -34.28 28.24
N PRO A 846 8.80 -35.60 28.07
CA PRO A 846 10.02 -36.18 27.50
C PRO A 846 10.37 -35.64 26.10
N VAL A 847 11.66 -35.44 25.85
CA VAL A 847 12.21 -35.26 24.49
C VAL A 847 11.94 -36.53 23.69
N VAL A 848 11.60 -36.34 22.42
CA VAL A 848 11.30 -37.42 21.47
C VAL A 848 12.41 -37.50 20.42
N GLU A 849 12.72 -38.72 20.01
CA GLU A 849 13.60 -38.96 18.85
C GLU A 849 12.96 -38.32 17.61
N GLY A 850 13.70 -37.42 16.98
CA GLY A 850 13.22 -36.70 15.81
C GLY A 850 14.08 -35.48 15.47
N VAL A 851 14.10 -35.12 14.17
CA VAL A 851 14.74 -33.90 13.67
C VAL A 851 13.66 -32.92 13.20
N LEU A 852 13.70 -31.67 13.66
CA LEU A 852 12.96 -30.58 13.05
C LEU A 852 13.92 -29.73 12.22
N PHE A 853 13.63 -29.61 10.93
CA PHE A 853 14.33 -28.75 10.00
C PHE A 853 13.56 -27.44 9.78
N ASP A 854 14.31 -26.36 9.59
CA ASP A 854 13.78 -25.04 9.29
C ASP A 854 14.68 -24.31 8.29
N SER A 855 14.10 -23.90 7.15
CA SER A 855 14.74 -22.98 6.22
C SER A 855 13.91 -21.70 6.07
N TYR A 856 14.53 -20.57 6.38
CA TYR A 856 13.96 -19.22 6.34
C TYR A 856 12.62 -19.08 7.08
N THR A 857 12.50 -19.66 8.28
CA THR A 857 11.27 -19.69 9.09
C THR A 857 10.13 -20.43 8.36
N GLY A 858 10.49 -21.58 7.78
CA GLY A 858 9.60 -22.46 7.03
C GLY A 858 9.10 -21.90 5.70
N ARG A 859 9.79 -20.92 5.12
CA ARG A 859 9.40 -20.30 3.83
C ARG A 859 9.90 -21.06 2.62
N GLN A 860 10.88 -21.95 2.79
CA GLN A 860 11.46 -22.73 1.71
C GLN A 860 11.80 -24.16 2.16
N TYR A 861 11.89 -25.06 1.17
CA TYR A 861 12.58 -26.33 1.28
C TYR A 861 13.86 -26.17 0.46
N SER A 862 14.94 -25.73 1.11
CA SER A 862 16.17 -25.26 0.46
C SER A 862 17.31 -25.15 1.47
N ASP A 863 18.47 -24.74 0.96
CA ASP A 863 19.64 -24.30 1.73
C ASP A 863 20.29 -25.44 2.55
N SER A 864 21.24 -25.10 3.44
CA SER A 864 22.04 -26.09 4.16
C SER A 864 21.21 -27.09 4.98
N PRO A 865 20.07 -26.72 5.60
CA PRO A 865 19.18 -27.69 6.23
C PRO A 865 18.68 -28.79 5.28
N GLN A 866 18.44 -28.47 4.00
CA GLN A 866 17.98 -29.44 3.00
C GLN A 866 19.09 -30.42 2.62
N SER A 867 20.33 -29.96 2.44
CA SER A 867 21.48 -30.84 2.18
C SER A 867 21.78 -31.76 3.35
N ILE A 868 21.71 -31.25 4.59
CA ILE A 868 21.88 -32.08 5.80
C ILE A 868 20.78 -33.15 5.89
N TYR A 869 19.54 -32.79 5.57
CA TYR A 869 18.45 -33.76 5.48
C TYR A 869 18.74 -34.85 4.44
N ALA A 870 19.16 -34.47 3.23
CA ALA A 870 19.45 -35.41 2.15
C ALA A 870 20.58 -36.38 2.53
N GLU A 871 21.65 -35.87 3.14
CA GLU A 871 22.78 -36.67 3.63
C GLU A 871 22.34 -37.63 4.75
N LEU A 872 21.55 -37.16 5.73
CA LEU A 872 21.01 -38.02 6.77
C LEU A 872 20.15 -39.14 6.18
N ARG A 873 19.24 -38.83 5.25
CA ARG A 873 18.39 -39.85 4.62
C ARG A 873 19.17 -40.91 3.84
N GLY A 874 20.35 -40.59 3.33
CA GLY A 874 21.24 -41.54 2.67
C GLY A 874 21.88 -42.58 3.61
N ARG A 875 21.84 -42.38 4.93
CA ARG A 875 22.53 -43.23 5.91
C ARG A 875 21.58 -44.25 6.54
N GLU A 876 22.03 -45.49 6.66
CA GLU A 876 21.23 -46.63 7.16
C GLU A 876 20.56 -46.35 8.52
N ARG A 877 21.28 -45.74 9.48
CA ARG A 877 20.74 -45.38 10.81
C ARG A 877 19.58 -44.36 10.74
N TRP A 878 19.59 -43.49 9.73
CA TRP A 878 18.74 -42.31 9.65
C TRP A 878 17.66 -42.41 8.56
N ALA A 879 17.73 -43.45 7.71
CA ALA A 879 16.80 -43.72 6.63
C ALA A 879 15.33 -43.67 7.12
N ASP A 880 15.04 -44.31 8.25
CA ASP A 880 13.69 -44.37 8.84
C ASP A 880 13.51 -43.46 10.08
N TYR A 881 14.49 -42.61 10.42
CA TYR A 881 14.41 -41.77 11.62
C TYR A 881 13.33 -40.67 11.46
N PRO A 882 12.52 -40.34 12.47
CA PRO A 882 11.47 -39.32 12.32
C PRO A 882 12.06 -37.95 11.98
N MET A 883 11.59 -37.33 10.89
CA MET A 883 12.02 -36.00 10.48
C MET A 883 10.82 -35.16 10.07
N SER A 884 10.89 -33.88 10.40
CA SER A 884 9.83 -32.92 10.18
C SER A 884 10.40 -31.62 9.62
N TRP A 885 9.59 -30.89 8.84
CA TRP A 885 10.00 -29.65 8.20
C TRP A 885 9.03 -28.52 8.56
N LEU A 886 9.55 -27.38 8.99
CA LEU A 886 8.73 -26.20 9.27
C LEU A 886 8.14 -25.63 7.97
N VAL A 887 6.82 -25.42 7.93
CA VAL A 887 6.09 -24.90 6.76
C VAL A 887 5.32 -23.65 7.15
N ALA A 888 5.59 -22.54 6.46
CA ALA A 888 4.90 -21.28 6.62
C ALA A 888 3.71 -21.19 5.65
N ASP A 889 2.49 -21.17 6.22
CA ASP A 889 1.25 -20.93 5.47
C ASP A 889 1.04 -21.87 4.27
N GLY A 890 1.47 -23.13 4.39
CA GLY A 890 1.42 -24.13 3.32
C GLY A 890 2.17 -23.74 2.03
N GLN A 891 3.11 -22.79 2.09
CA GLN A 891 3.86 -22.30 0.92
C GLN A 891 5.13 -23.11 0.62
N VAL A 892 5.32 -24.23 1.34
CA VAL A 892 6.43 -25.14 1.14
C VAL A 892 5.86 -26.55 1.02
N ARG A 893 6.31 -27.29 0.01
CA ARG A 893 5.98 -28.69 -0.19
C ARG A 893 7.21 -29.55 0.09
N PRO A 894 7.34 -30.10 1.31
CA PRO A 894 8.44 -31.01 1.61
C PRO A 894 8.23 -32.38 0.89
N PRO A 895 9.29 -33.17 0.73
CA PRO A 895 9.21 -34.61 0.40
C PRO A 895 8.17 -35.36 1.23
N ALA A 896 7.60 -36.43 0.66
CA ALA A 896 6.51 -37.18 1.30
C ALA A 896 6.89 -37.88 2.61
N ASP A 897 8.19 -38.14 2.83
CA ASP A 897 8.74 -38.75 4.04
C ASP A 897 9.06 -37.73 5.15
N LEU A 898 8.91 -36.42 4.88
CA LEU A 898 9.03 -35.35 5.86
C LEU A 898 7.66 -34.92 6.37
N GLU A 899 7.47 -34.91 7.69
CA GLU A 899 6.22 -34.43 8.30
C GLU A 899 6.18 -32.88 8.28
N PRO A 900 5.18 -32.25 7.63
CA PRO A 900 5.07 -30.79 7.63
C PRO A 900 4.57 -30.26 8.98
N VAL A 901 5.30 -29.31 9.56
CA VAL A 901 4.96 -28.64 10.83
C VAL A 901 4.52 -27.21 10.53
N ARG A 902 3.27 -26.84 10.79
CA ARG A 902 2.81 -25.46 10.51
C ARG A 902 3.48 -24.46 11.43
N HIS A 903 4.19 -23.50 10.86
CA HIS A 903 4.78 -22.40 11.61
C HIS A 903 3.70 -21.67 12.40
N ARG A 904 3.94 -21.45 13.71
CA ARG A 904 2.97 -20.88 14.67
C ARG A 904 1.74 -21.75 14.98
N GLY A 905 1.65 -22.97 14.44
CA GLY A 905 0.67 -23.98 14.87
C GLY A 905 1.04 -24.58 16.22
N ARG A 906 0.14 -25.35 16.83
CA ARG A 906 0.43 -26.08 18.08
C ARG A 906 1.63 -27.01 17.93
N GLU A 907 1.70 -27.74 16.83
CA GLU A 907 2.78 -28.67 16.49
C GLU A 907 4.16 -28.00 16.44
N TYR A 908 4.24 -26.74 16.03
CA TYR A 908 5.49 -25.97 16.01
C TYR A 908 6.04 -25.77 17.42
N TYR A 909 5.17 -25.41 18.37
CA TYR A 909 5.57 -25.26 19.77
C TYR A 909 5.95 -26.60 20.40
N GLU A 910 5.25 -27.68 20.03
CA GLU A 910 5.58 -29.02 20.51
C GLU A 910 6.94 -29.50 19.97
N ALA A 911 7.17 -29.39 18.66
CA ALA A 911 8.41 -29.78 18.01
C ALA A 911 9.62 -29.00 18.55
N LEU A 912 9.50 -27.68 18.72
CA LEU A 912 10.56 -26.88 19.36
C LEU A 912 10.86 -27.34 20.80
N ALA A 913 9.84 -27.75 21.56
CA ALA A 913 10.01 -28.16 22.95
C ALA A 913 10.58 -29.57 23.11
N ARG A 914 10.36 -30.45 22.13
CA ARG A 914 10.51 -31.90 22.30
C ARG A 914 11.40 -32.60 21.28
N SER A 915 11.65 -32.06 20.09
CA SER A 915 12.52 -32.75 19.10
C SER A 915 13.96 -32.82 19.60
N ARG A 916 14.58 -34.00 19.49
CA ARG A 916 15.98 -34.24 19.89
C ARG A 916 16.96 -33.36 19.11
N TYR A 917 16.73 -33.17 17.81
CA TYR A 917 17.56 -32.34 16.95
C TYR A 917 16.75 -31.20 16.32
N LEU A 918 17.33 -30.01 16.28
CA LEU A 918 16.79 -28.82 15.64
C LEU A 918 17.85 -28.28 14.66
N VAL A 919 17.58 -28.31 13.36
CA VAL A 919 18.51 -27.83 12.32
C VAL A 919 17.88 -26.63 11.62
N SER A 920 18.49 -25.45 11.72
CA SER A 920 17.92 -24.21 11.17
C SER A 920 18.99 -23.30 10.60
N ASN A 921 18.66 -22.58 9.53
CA ASN A 921 19.44 -21.46 9.00
C ASN A 921 18.90 -20.08 9.43
N SER A 922 17.84 -20.09 10.23
CA SER A 922 17.04 -18.92 10.61
C SER A 922 17.28 -18.52 12.05
N ARG A 923 16.86 -17.31 12.39
CA ARG A 923 16.89 -16.84 13.77
C ARG A 923 15.86 -17.55 14.63
N GLN A 924 16.26 -17.99 15.83
CA GLN A 924 15.34 -18.59 16.79
C GLN A 924 14.55 -17.48 17.52
N PRO A 925 13.28 -17.72 17.88
CA PRO A 925 12.51 -16.74 18.62
C PRO A 925 13.15 -16.43 19.99
N ALA A 926 13.16 -15.16 20.40
CA ALA A 926 13.75 -14.73 21.68
C ALA A 926 13.13 -15.36 22.96
N TRP A 927 12.04 -16.11 22.84
CA TRP A 927 11.38 -16.85 23.91
C TRP A 927 11.69 -18.35 23.89
N PHE A 928 12.43 -18.84 22.90
CA PHE A 928 12.87 -20.21 22.81
C PHE A 928 13.92 -20.49 23.91
N HIS A 929 13.79 -21.63 24.57
CA HIS A 929 14.78 -22.17 25.49
C HIS A 929 15.04 -23.62 25.13
N ARG A 930 16.28 -23.94 24.75
CA ARG A 930 16.72 -25.30 24.49
C ARG A 930 16.77 -26.11 25.79
N ARG A 931 16.47 -27.42 25.71
CA ARG A 931 16.73 -28.37 26.80
C ARG A 931 18.13 -28.98 26.70
N PRO A 932 18.74 -29.42 27.83
CA PRO A 932 20.03 -30.11 27.79
C PRO A 932 20.05 -31.35 26.88
N ASP A 933 18.90 -32.03 26.77
CA ASP A 933 18.73 -33.22 25.93
C ASP A 933 18.38 -32.88 24.46
N GLN A 934 18.48 -31.62 24.04
CA GLN A 934 18.26 -31.22 22.64
C GLN A 934 19.57 -30.71 22.05
N VAL A 935 19.75 -30.94 20.75
CA VAL A 935 20.87 -30.46 19.97
C VAL A 935 20.37 -29.44 18.93
N VAL A 936 20.88 -28.22 18.98
CA VAL A 936 20.55 -27.15 18.02
C VAL A 936 21.74 -26.89 17.10
N VAL A 937 21.54 -27.14 15.81
CA VAL A 937 22.48 -26.83 14.73
C VAL A 937 22.01 -25.58 14.00
N GLN A 938 22.77 -24.49 14.15
CA GLN A 938 22.58 -23.27 13.39
C GLN A 938 23.48 -23.31 12.16
N THR A 939 22.91 -23.37 10.96
CA THR A 939 23.72 -23.35 9.74
C THR A 939 24.06 -21.95 9.28
N TRP A 940 23.34 -20.92 9.78
CA TRP A 940 23.34 -19.58 9.18
C TRP A 940 23.01 -19.65 7.68
N HIS A 941 23.13 -18.54 6.94
CA HIS A 941 22.57 -18.43 5.58
C HIS A 941 23.43 -17.60 4.61
N GLY A 942 24.72 -17.41 4.89
CA GLY A 942 25.61 -16.69 3.98
C GLY A 942 27.00 -16.40 4.55
N SER A 943 27.99 -16.31 3.67
CA SER A 943 29.35 -15.90 4.01
C SER A 943 29.42 -14.39 4.30
N MET A 944 30.40 -14.00 5.11
CA MET A 944 30.40 -12.69 5.76
C MET A 944 30.96 -11.60 4.82
N LEU A 945 30.09 -10.79 4.22
CA LEU A 945 30.51 -9.51 3.64
C LEU A 945 30.29 -8.37 4.64
N LYS A 946 29.04 -8.24 5.10
CA LYS A 946 28.57 -7.17 5.99
C LYS A 946 28.82 -7.54 7.45
N ARG A 947 29.16 -6.56 8.28
CA ARG A 947 29.22 -6.73 9.74
C ARG A 947 27.87 -7.21 10.29
N ILE A 948 27.91 -8.25 11.13
CA ILE A 948 26.71 -8.89 11.67
C ILE A 948 26.79 -9.06 13.20
N GLY A 949 25.63 -9.32 13.80
CA GLY A 949 25.53 -9.64 15.22
C GLY A 949 26.01 -8.51 16.14
N PHE A 950 26.97 -8.81 17.02
CA PHE A 950 27.64 -7.93 17.97
C PHE A 950 28.73 -7.05 17.35
N ASP A 951 29.17 -7.34 16.13
CA ASP A 951 30.18 -6.52 15.43
C ASP A 951 29.55 -5.30 14.73
N VAL A 952 28.22 -5.17 14.81
CA VAL A 952 27.49 -4.01 14.30
C VAL A 952 27.66 -2.85 15.29
N GLU A 953 28.34 -1.78 14.87
CA GLU A 953 28.65 -0.61 15.71
C GLU A 953 27.42 0.29 15.94
N ASN A 954 26.54 0.41 14.94
CA ASN A 954 25.34 1.24 15.01
C ASN A 954 24.06 0.38 14.98
N ILE A 955 23.24 0.56 16.02
CA ILE A 955 21.98 -0.18 16.21
C ILE A 955 20.80 0.68 15.76
N ARG A 956 21.01 1.63 14.84
CA ARG A 956 19.90 2.40 14.24
C ARG A 956 18.84 1.43 13.74
N GLY A 957 17.61 1.91 13.72
CA GLY A 957 16.44 1.07 13.46
C GLY A 957 16.10 0.09 14.57
N LYS A 958 17.02 -0.63 15.25
CA LYS A 958 16.68 -1.80 16.07
C LYS A 958 16.13 -1.49 17.47
N SER A 959 15.50 -2.49 18.10
CA SER A 959 15.01 -2.36 19.49
C SER A 959 16.13 -2.23 20.51
N ARG A 960 15.88 -1.52 21.64
CA ARG A 960 16.86 -1.27 22.71
C ARG A 960 17.47 -2.54 23.31
N ASP A 961 16.75 -3.66 23.22
CA ASP A 961 17.14 -5.00 23.69
C ASP A 961 17.72 -5.90 22.57
N TYR A 962 18.14 -5.35 21.43
CA TYR A 962 18.69 -6.12 20.30
C TYR A 962 19.84 -7.04 20.72
N PHE A 963 20.83 -6.50 21.41
CA PHE A 963 21.98 -7.26 21.90
C PHE A 963 21.60 -8.28 22.97
N ASP A 964 20.64 -7.98 23.84
CA ASP A 964 20.15 -8.92 24.84
C ASP A 964 19.45 -10.12 24.19
N LYS A 965 18.63 -9.88 23.15
CA LYS A 965 17.99 -10.93 22.38
C LYS A 965 19.00 -11.79 21.64
N LEU A 966 20.01 -11.16 21.02
CA LEU A 966 21.06 -11.88 20.32
C LEU A 966 21.90 -12.73 21.28
N ALA A 967 22.31 -12.17 22.42
CA ALA A 967 23.01 -12.91 23.48
C ALA A 967 22.19 -14.09 23.99
N TRP A 968 20.87 -13.92 24.07
CA TRP A 968 19.97 -15.00 24.47
C TRP A 968 19.90 -16.10 23.41
N GLU A 969 19.75 -15.71 22.14
CA GLU A 969 19.60 -16.59 20.99
C GLU A 969 20.83 -17.48 20.79
N THR A 970 22.03 -16.90 20.79
CA THR A 970 23.28 -17.62 20.51
C THR A 970 23.61 -18.66 21.58
N ARG A 971 23.15 -18.44 22.83
CA ARG A 971 23.24 -19.44 23.92
C ARG A 971 22.34 -20.65 23.72
N GLN A 972 21.35 -20.57 22.84
CA GLN A 972 20.47 -21.70 22.55
C GLN A 972 21.09 -22.67 21.54
N TRP A 973 22.20 -22.33 20.89
CA TRP A 973 22.83 -23.18 19.87
C TRP A 973 23.89 -24.10 20.48
N ASP A 974 24.05 -25.30 19.94
CA ASP A 974 25.18 -26.19 20.23
C ASP A 974 26.27 -26.07 19.17
N TYR A 975 25.82 -26.00 17.92
CA TYR A 975 26.67 -25.98 16.74
C TYR A 975 26.36 -24.78 15.86
N LEU A 976 27.40 -24.19 15.29
CA LEU A 976 27.32 -23.13 14.29
C LEU A 976 28.16 -23.52 13.07
N VAL A 977 27.54 -23.69 11.91
CA VAL A 977 28.28 -24.04 10.67
C VAL A 977 29.05 -22.82 10.18
N SER A 978 30.30 -23.04 9.78
CA SER A 978 31.19 -22.05 9.19
C SER A 978 31.60 -22.48 7.78
N PRO A 979 31.49 -21.58 6.79
CA PRO A 979 31.84 -21.88 5.40
C PRO A 979 33.36 -21.99 5.16
N SER A 980 34.18 -21.37 6.00
CA SER A 980 35.63 -21.32 5.76
C SER A 980 36.43 -20.96 7.00
N PRO A 981 37.74 -21.26 7.02
CA PRO A 981 38.66 -20.79 8.05
C PRO A 981 38.64 -19.26 8.23
N TRP A 982 38.35 -18.52 7.15
CA TRP A 982 38.21 -17.07 7.17
C TRP A 982 36.95 -16.60 7.91
N ALA A 983 35.81 -17.27 7.71
CA ALA A 983 34.55 -16.90 8.35
C ALA A 983 34.47 -17.32 9.84
N THR A 984 35.17 -18.38 10.24
CA THR A 984 35.17 -18.91 11.61
C THR A 984 35.45 -17.87 12.71
N PRO A 985 36.53 -17.05 12.66
CA PRO A 985 36.78 -16.02 13.67
C PRO A 985 35.71 -14.93 13.69
N ILE A 986 35.16 -14.57 12.52
CA ILE A 986 34.08 -13.58 12.41
C ILE A 986 32.81 -14.09 13.08
N LEU A 987 32.37 -15.31 12.75
CA LEU A 987 31.22 -15.95 13.39
C LEU A 987 31.37 -16.01 14.91
N ARG A 988 32.58 -16.31 15.39
CA ARG A 988 32.89 -16.34 16.82
C ARG A 988 32.73 -14.97 17.48
N SER A 989 33.21 -13.89 16.84
CA SER A 989 33.06 -12.51 17.34
C SER A 989 31.61 -12.03 17.25
N ALA A 990 31.05 -12.06 16.04
CA ALA A 990 29.73 -11.54 15.70
C ALA A 990 28.62 -12.15 16.56
N PHE A 991 28.71 -13.42 16.93
CA PHE A 991 27.70 -14.08 17.77
C PHE A 991 28.13 -14.26 19.22
N ARG A 992 29.37 -13.89 19.57
CA ARG A 992 30.00 -14.23 20.86
C ARG A 992 29.77 -15.70 21.21
N PHE A 993 29.92 -16.57 20.20
CA PHE A 993 29.48 -17.95 20.29
C PHE A 993 30.53 -18.79 21.02
N GLU A 994 30.13 -19.37 22.15
CA GLU A 994 30.97 -20.19 23.01
C GLU A 994 30.89 -21.69 22.67
N GLY A 995 29.92 -22.09 21.86
CA GLY A 995 29.75 -23.48 21.41
C GLY A 995 30.72 -23.88 20.30
N GLU A 996 30.45 -25.04 19.70
CA GLU A 996 31.32 -25.61 18.68
C GLU A 996 31.01 -25.02 17.29
N ILE A 997 31.98 -24.35 16.68
CA ILE A 997 31.88 -23.90 15.29
C ILE A 997 32.35 -25.04 14.39
N LEU A 998 31.49 -25.48 13.48
CA LEU A 998 31.73 -26.53 12.51
C LEU A 998 32.32 -25.92 11.25
N GLU A 999 33.64 -25.89 11.14
CA GLU A 999 34.35 -25.41 9.96
C GLU A 999 34.30 -26.48 8.85
N THR A 1000 33.25 -26.44 8.05
CA THR A 1000 32.89 -27.53 7.14
C THR A 1000 32.60 -27.09 5.71
N GLY A 1001 32.68 -25.82 5.35
CA GLY A 1001 32.01 -25.38 4.11
C GLY A 1001 30.49 -25.32 4.32
N TYR A 1002 29.76 -24.87 3.30
CA TYR A 1002 28.30 -24.84 3.37
C TYR A 1002 27.68 -26.08 2.71
N PRO A 1003 26.87 -26.88 3.43
CA PRO A 1003 26.17 -28.04 2.87
C PRO A 1003 25.37 -27.76 1.59
N ARG A 1004 24.80 -26.54 1.44
CA ARG A 1004 24.07 -26.16 0.22
C ARG A 1004 24.94 -26.09 -1.04
N ASN A 1005 26.26 -25.91 -0.90
CA ASN A 1005 27.20 -25.79 -2.02
C ASN A 1005 27.65 -27.16 -2.56
N ASP A 1006 27.36 -28.27 -1.85
CA ASP A 1006 27.74 -29.62 -2.30
C ASP A 1006 27.14 -29.98 -3.66
N ILE A 1007 26.01 -29.36 -4.03
CA ILE A 1007 25.33 -29.56 -5.31
C ILE A 1007 26.20 -29.23 -6.53
N PHE A 1008 27.17 -28.32 -6.41
CA PHE A 1008 28.08 -27.96 -7.52
C PHE A 1008 29.06 -29.09 -7.86
N PHE A 1009 29.31 -29.99 -6.91
CA PHE A 1009 30.25 -31.10 -7.03
C PHE A 1009 29.54 -32.45 -7.20
N SER A 1010 28.20 -32.43 -7.21
CA SER A 1010 27.38 -33.63 -7.34
C SER A 1010 27.49 -34.23 -8.75
N PRO A 1011 27.52 -35.57 -8.89
CA PRO A 1011 27.44 -36.22 -10.20
C PRO A 1011 26.13 -35.93 -10.93
N ASP A 1012 25.08 -35.51 -10.22
CA ASP A 1012 23.76 -35.18 -10.79
C ASP A 1012 23.62 -33.70 -11.21
N ALA A 1013 24.66 -32.87 -11.04
CA ALA A 1013 24.59 -31.43 -11.27
C ALA A 1013 24.05 -31.06 -12.67
N GLU A 1014 24.52 -31.75 -13.71
CA GLU A 1014 24.06 -31.51 -15.10
C GLU A 1014 22.58 -31.90 -15.28
N ALA A 1015 22.15 -33.02 -14.70
CA ALA A 1015 20.76 -33.46 -14.75
C ALA A 1015 19.83 -32.52 -13.98
N VAL A 1016 20.30 -31.94 -12.87
CA VAL A 1016 19.60 -30.87 -12.15
C VAL A 1016 19.48 -29.64 -13.02
N ALA A 1017 20.58 -29.18 -13.64
CA ALA A 1017 20.60 -28.02 -14.53
C ALA A 1017 19.61 -28.18 -15.70
N GLU A 1018 19.59 -29.33 -16.35
CA GLU A 1018 18.66 -29.63 -17.46
C GLU A 1018 17.20 -29.60 -17.00
N ARG A 1019 16.89 -30.13 -15.81
CA ARG A 1019 15.55 -30.03 -15.22
C ARG A 1019 15.18 -28.58 -14.92
N THR A 1020 16.10 -27.79 -14.38
CA THR A 1020 15.87 -26.37 -14.07
C THR A 1020 15.62 -25.56 -15.34
N ARG A 1021 16.42 -25.74 -16.41
CA ARG A 1021 16.19 -25.06 -17.70
C ARG A 1021 14.81 -25.39 -18.27
N ARG A 1022 14.42 -26.67 -18.26
CA ARG A 1022 13.09 -27.11 -18.72
C ARG A 1022 11.96 -26.54 -17.87
N ARG A 1023 12.12 -26.51 -16.55
CA ARG A 1023 11.11 -25.98 -15.62
C ARG A 1023 10.89 -24.48 -15.79
N LEU A 1024 11.96 -23.74 -16.08
CA LEU A 1024 11.92 -22.31 -16.36
C LEU A 1024 11.47 -21.99 -17.80
N GLY A 1025 11.42 -22.99 -18.68
CA GLY A 1025 11.07 -22.78 -20.10
C GLY A 1025 12.13 -21.99 -20.87
N LEU A 1026 13.40 -22.08 -20.48
CA LEU A 1026 14.45 -21.27 -21.11
C LEU A 1026 14.71 -21.72 -22.56
N PRO A 1027 14.85 -20.78 -23.51
CA PRO A 1027 15.16 -21.10 -24.90
C PRO A 1027 16.51 -21.82 -25.02
N GLU A 1028 16.57 -22.77 -25.96
CA GLU A 1028 17.80 -23.49 -26.26
C GLU A 1028 18.88 -22.56 -26.84
N GLY A 1029 20.15 -22.82 -26.52
CA GLY A 1029 21.30 -22.09 -27.06
C GLY A 1029 21.56 -20.69 -26.46
N LYS A 1030 20.62 -20.09 -25.74
CA LYS A 1030 20.84 -18.78 -25.10
C LYS A 1030 21.66 -18.88 -23.81
N LYS A 1031 22.54 -17.89 -23.61
CA LYS A 1031 23.30 -17.67 -22.37
C LYS A 1031 22.37 -17.12 -21.28
N VAL A 1032 22.54 -17.59 -20.05
CA VAL A 1032 21.69 -17.24 -18.91
C VAL A 1032 22.41 -16.26 -18.00
N VAL A 1033 21.90 -15.04 -17.92
CA VAL A 1033 22.37 -14.01 -16.97
C VAL A 1033 21.43 -13.99 -15.77
N LEU A 1034 21.95 -14.14 -14.55
CA LEU A 1034 21.17 -13.97 -13.33
C LEU A 1034 21.48 -12.63 -12.71
N TYR A 1035 20.47 -11.77 -12.59
CA TYR A 1035 20.56 -10.53 -11.82
C TYR A 1035 19.89 -10.69 -10.46
N ALA A 1036 20.68 -10.54 -9.39
CA ALA A 1036 20.24 -10.73 -8.01
C ALA A 1036 20.71 -9.58 -7.10
N PRO A 1037 20.12 -8.37 -7.21
CA PRO A 1037 20.52 -7.22 -6.40
C PRO A 1037 20.12 -7.40 -4.94
N THR A 1038 20.92 -6.83 -4.03
CA THR A 1038 20.50 -6.69 -2.64
C THR A 1038 19.42 -5.62 -2.51
N TRP A 1039 18.53 -5.78 -1.54
CA TRP A 1039 17.51 -4.76 -1.28
C TRP A 1039 18.13 -3.56 -0.56
N ARG A 1040 17.46 -2.42 -0.66
CA ARG A 1040 17.90 -1.15 -0.05
C ARG A 1040 16.94 -0.67 1.03
N ASP A 1041 17.50 -0.21 2.13
CA ASP A 1041 16.79 0.10 3.38
C ASP A 1041 16.01 1.40 3.30
N ASP A 1042 16.44 2.28 2.41
CA ASP A 1042 15.87 3.60 2.09
C ASP A 1042 14.78 3.54 1.00
N LYS A 1043 14.76 2.49 0.17
CA LYS A 1043 13.78 2.33 -0.92
C LYS A 1043 12.61 1.43 -0.51
N TYR A 1044 11.64 1.98 0.21
CA TYR A 1044 10.41 1.25 0.59
C TYR A 1044 9.12 2.07 0.44
N TYR A 1045 7.99 1.39 0.29
CA TYR A 1045 6.65 2.00 0.37
C TYR A 1045 6.20 2.19 1.81
N THR A 1046 6.44 1.14 2.60
CA THR A 1046 6.19 1.05 4.05
C THR A 1046 7.18 0.05 4.60
N ARG A 1047 7.58 0.18 5.86
CA ARG A 1047 8.47 -0.77 6.55
C ARG A 1047 8.09 -2.23 6.22
N GLY A 1048 9.04 -2.99 5.66
CA GLY A 1048 8.86 -4.39 5.24
C GLY A 1048 8.32 -4.60 3.82
N LYS A 1049 8.06 -3.52 3.05
CA LYS A 1049 7.66 -3.55 1.62
C LYS A 1049 8.57 -2.64 0.80
N HIS A 1050 9.59 -3.22 0.21
CA HIS A 1050 10.65 -2.52 -0.51
C HIS A 1050 10.30 -2.38 -1.99
N LYS A 1051 10.81 -1.33 -2.61
CA LYS A 1051 10.65 -1.09 -4.04
C LYS A 1051 11.60 -1.98 -4.84
N LEU A 1052 11.21 -2.34 -6.06
CA LEU A 1052 12.16 -2.89 -7.03
C LEU A 1052 12.81 -1.71 -7.76
N ASP A 1053 14.10 -1.55 -7.56
CA ASP A 1053 14.91 -0.62 -8.35
C ASP A 1053 15.99 -1.44 -9.04
N LEU A 1054 15.82 -1.68 -10.33
CA LEU A 1054 16.75 -2.52 -11.08
C LEU A 1054 17.99 -1.75 -11.50
N HIS A 1055 17.91 -0.42 -11.65
CA HIS A 1055 18.92 0.46 -12.25
C HIS A 1055 19.45 0.06 -13.66
N LEU A 1056 19.09 -1.13 -14.13
CA LEU A 1056 19.35 -1.65 -15.46
C LEU A 1056 18.27 -1.18 -16.43
N ASP A 1057 18.71 -0.67 -17.58
CA ASP A 1057 17.83 -0.36 -18.70
C ASP A 1057 17.49 -1.66 -19.44
N LEU A 1058 16.42 -2.32 -18.98
CA LEU A 1058 15.97 -3.60 -19.55
C LEU A 1058 15.67 -3.53 -21.05
N ARG A 1059 15.25 -2.37 -21.56
CA ARG A 1059 14.98 -2.18 -22.99
C ARG A 1059 16.28 -2.19 -23.78
N ARG A 1060 17.29 -1.43 -23.34
CA ARG A 1060 18.60 -1.45 -23.99
C ARG A 1060 19.30 -2.80 -23.86
N MET A 1061 19.13 -3.48 -22.74
CA MET A 1061 19.61 -4.87 -22.59
C MET A 1061 18.93 -5.80 -23.59
N TYR A 1062 17.61 -5.71 -23.78
CA TYR A 1062 16.90 -6.51 -24.78
C TYR A 1062 17.39 -6.22 -26.20
N GLU A 1063 17.57 -4.94 -26.55
CA GLU A 1063 18.06 -4.53 -27.88
C GLU A 1063 19.49 -5.03 -28.16
N ALA A 1064 20.35 -5.15 -27.15
CA ALA A 1064 21.74 -5.58 -27.30
C ALA A 1064 21.97 -7.09 -27.12
N LEU A 1065 21.20 -7.75 -26.25
CA LEU A 1065 21.45 -9.10 -25.78
C LEU A 1065 20.31 -10.08 -26.07
N GLY A 1066 19.13 -9.60 -26.48
CA GLY A 1066 17.88 -10.37 -26.55
C GLY A 1066 17.93 -11.59 -27.49
N ASP A 1067 18.81 -11.58 -28.50
CA ASP A 1067 18.96 -12.70 -29.44
C ASP A 1067 19.74 -13.88 -28.81
N ASP A 1068 20.79 -13.59 -28.03
CA ASP A 1068 21.74 -14.59 -27.53
C ASP A 1068 21.64 -14.87 -26.02
N HIS A 1069 20.94 -14.03 -25.27
CA HIS A 1069 20.86 -14.11 -23.81
C HIS A 1069 19.43 -14.17 -23.29
N VAL A 1070 19.28 -14.65 -22.06
CA VAL A 1070 18.12 -14.45 -21.20
C VAL A 1070 18.56 -13.83 -19.88
N LEU A 1071 17.70 -13.00 -19.30
CA LEU A 1071 17.90 -12.36 -18.01
C LEU A 1071 16.94 -12.94 -16.98
N LEU A 1072 17.48 -13.72 -16.03
CA LEU A 1072 16.76 -14.13 -14.83
C LEU A 1072 16.88 -13.03 -13.79
N VAL A 1073 15.76 -12.56 -13.23
CA VAL A 1073 15.76 -11.57 -12.16
C VAL A 1073 15.28 -12.23 -10.86
N ARG A 1074 16.13 -12.22 -9.84
CA ARG A 1074 15.80 -12.73 -8.50
C ARG A 1074 15.71 -11.57 -7.50
N ARG A 1075 14.49 -11.13 -7.23
CA ARG A 1075 14.20 -10.08 -6.25
C ARG A 1075 14.46 -10.59 -4.84
N HIS A 1076 14.86 -9.67 -3.96
CA HIS A 1076 14.88 -9.98 -2.54
C HIS A 1076 13.45 -10.21 -2.00
N PRO A 1077 13.19 -11.15 -1.07
CA PRO A 1077 11.84 -11.44 -0.56
C PRO A 1077 11.10 -10.27 0.10
N ARG A 1078 11.79 -9.16 0.42
CA ARG A 1078 11.18 -7.94 0.95
C ARG A 1078 10.72 -6.96 -0.14
N VAL A 1079 11.12 -7.17 -1.39
CA VAL A 1079 10.71 -6.35 -2.54
C VAL A 1079 9.32 -6.81 -3.02
N VAL A 1080 8.38 -5.88 -3.15
CA VAL A 1080 6.98 -6.20 -3.48
C VAL A 1080 6.58 -5.89 -4.93
N ASP A 1081 7.42 -5.17 -5.67
CA ASP A 1081 7.15 -4.74 -7.04
C ASP A 1081 7.46 -5.84 -8.06
N SER A 1082 6.64 -5.93 -9.10
CA SER A 1082 6.84 -6.83 -10.25
C SER A 1082 8.17 -6.59 -10.94
N VAL A 1083 8.81 -7.67 -11.39
CA VAL A 1083 9.86 -7.55 -12.42
C VAL A 1083 9.20 -7.10 -13.72
N PRO A 1084 9.63 -5.98 -14.34
CA PRO A 1084 9.12 -5.57 -15.63
C PRO A 1084 9.49 -6.61 -16.70
N ILE A 1085 8.51 -7.04 -17.48
CA ILE A 1085 8.74 -7.98 -18.59
C ILE A 1085 9.04 -7.16 -19.84
N VAL A 1086 10.23 -7.37 -20.41
CA VAL A 1086 10.67 -6.76 -21.68
C VAL A 1086 11.10 -7.89 -22.60
N GLY A 1087 10.40 -8.06 -23.72
CA GLY A 1087 10.57 -9.21 -24.62
C GLY A 1087 10.00 -10.51 -24.03
N GLU A 1088 9.12 -11.21 -24.74
CA GLU A 1088 8.44 -12.42 -24.22
C GLU A 1088 9.41 -13.51 -23.77
N ASP A 1089 10.57 -13.65 -24.43
CA ASP A 1089 11.56 -14.69 -24.17
C ASP A 1089 12.92 -14.15 -23.64
N PHE A 1090 12.91 -12.99 -22.97
CA PHE A 1090 14.15 -12.36 -22.47
C PHE A 1090 14.19 -12.24 -20.94
N VAL A 1091 13.24 -11.54 -20.31
CA VAL A 1091 13.25 -11.33 -18.84
C VAL A 1091 12.35 -12.34 -18.12
N TYR A 1092 12.92 -13.11 -17.19
CA TYR A 1092 12.22 -14.10 -16.38
C TYR A 1092 12.28 -13.72 -14.89
N ASP A 1093 11.13 -13.61 -14.22
CA ASP A 1093 11.08 -13.48 -12.76
C ASP A 1093 11.25 -14.85 -12.09
N VAL A 1094 12.39 -15.06 -11.44
CA VAL A 1094 12.72 -16.30 -10.73
C VAL A 1094 12.72 -16.13 -9.21
N SER A 1095 12.11 -15.06 -8.70
CA SER A 1095 12.11 -14.71 -7.27
C SER A 1095 11.42 -15.76 -6.39
N LEU A 1096 10.45 -16.49 -6.94
CA LEU A 1096 9.72 -17.56 -6.26
C LEU A 1096 10.33 -18.96 -6.48
N TYR A 1097 11.46 -19.06 -7.20
CA TYR A 1097 12.13 -20.34 -7.39
C TYR A 1097 12.76 -20.81 -6.06
N PRO A 1098 12.42 -22.02 -5.57
CA PRO A 1098 12.67 -22.41 -4.17
C PRO A 1098 14.16 -22.52 -3.83
N GLU A 1099 14.96 -23.16 -4.68
CA GLU A 1099 16.38 -23.43 -4.45
C GLU A 1099 17.25 -22.57 -5.37
N ILE A 1100 18.06 -21.68 -4.80
CA ILE A 1100 18.91 -20.79 -5.59
C ILE A 1100 20.11 -21.52 -6.19
N MET A 1101 20.60 -22.58 -5.55
CA MET A 1101 21.77 -23.31 -6.06
C MET A 1101 21.45 -24.01 -7.39
N GLU A 1102 20.20 -24.44 -7.59
CA GLU A 1102 19.73 -24.93 -8.90
C GLU A 1102 19.73 -23.84 -9.99
N LEU A 1103 19.45 -22.57 -9.62
CA LEU A 1103 19.55 -21.45 -10.56
C LEU A 1103 21.00 -21.15 -10.92
N PHE A 1104 21.91 -21.23 -9.95
CA PHE A 1104 23.34 -21.04 -10.20
C PHE A 1104 23.90 -22.09 -11.16
N LEU A 1105 23.43 -23.34 -11.10
CA LEU A 1105 23.82 -24.38 -12.06
C LEU A 1105 23.48 -24.03 -13.52
N VAL A 1106 22.40 -23.27 -13.76
CA VAL A 1106 22.01 -22.85 -15.12
C VAL A 1106 22.52 -21.46 -15.52
N THR A 1107 23.07 -20.68 -14.59
CA THR A 1107 23.52 -19.30 -14.81
C THR A 1107 24.93 -19.26 -15.37
N ASP A 1108 25.10 -18.67 -16.55
CA ASP A 1108 26.40 -18.47 -17.20
C ASP A 1108 27.14 -17.25 -16.62
N VAL A 1109 26.43 -16.20 -16.22
CA VAL A 1109 26.98 -14.98 -15.61
C VAL A 1109 26.10 -14.50 -14.46
N LEU A 1110 26.68 -14.27 -13.28
CA LEU A 1110 25.99 -13.62 -12.16
C LEU A 1110 26.23 -12.11 -12.21
N VAL A 1111 25.17 -11.32 -12.26
CA VAL A 1111 25.18 -9.89 -12.00
C VAL A 1111 24.61 -9.66 -10.59
N THR A 1112 25.40 -9.07 -9.71
CA THR A 1112 25.02 -8.83 -8.32
C THR A 1112 25.63 -7.53 -7.82
N ASP A 1113 25.40 -7.15 -6.58
CA ASP A 1113 26.09 -6.06 -5.89
C ASP A 1113 26.78 -6.63 -4.63
N TYR A 1114 26.56 -6.06 -3.45
CA TYR A 1114 27.09 -6.48 -2.16
C TYR A 1114 26.34 -7.70 -1.58
N SER A 1115 26.06 -8.72 -2.39
CA SER A 1115 25.35 -9.93 -1.98
C SER A 1115 26.32 -11.01 -1.48
N SER A 1116 25.95 -11.70 -0.40
CA SER A 1116 26.70 -12.90 0.03
C SER A 1116 26.59 -14.06 -0.97
N MET A 1117 25.71 -13.97 -1.97
CA MET A 1117 25.57 -14.94 -3.05
C MET A 1117 26.85 -15.13 -3.87
N MET A 1118 27.70 -14.10 -3.94
CA MET A 1118 28.98 -14.19 -4.66
C MET A 1118 29.89 -15.30 -4.12
N PHE A 1119 29.84 -15.56 -2.80
CA PHE A 1119 30.64 -16.62 -2.18
C PHE A 1119 30.12 -18.01 -2.57
N ASP A 1120 28.81 -18.19 -2.68
CA ASP A 1120 28.24 -19.47 -3.10
C ASP A 1120 28.48 -19.69 -4.60
N PHE A 1121 28.22 -18.66 -5.42
CA PHE A 1121 28.39 -18.72 -6.88
C PHE A 1121 29.86 -18.91 -7.30
N ALA A 1122 30.82 -18.47 -6.48
CA ALA A 1122 32.25 -18.67 -6.74
C ALA A 1122 32.61 -20.15 -7.02
N ASN A 1123 31.89 -21.10 -6.40
CA ASN A 1123 32.07 -22.54 -6.58
C ASN A 1123 31.75 -23.03 -8.00
N THR A 1124 30.99 -22.26 -8.81
CA THR A 1124 30.67 -22.61 -10.20
C THR A 1124 31.85 -22.42 -11.16
N GLY A 1125 32.83 -21.60 -10.79
CA GLY A 1125 33.92 -21.17 -11.69
C GLY A 1125 33.49 -20.21 -12.81
N ARG A 1126 32.29 -19.61 -12.72
CA ARG A 1126 31.71 -18.77 -13.79
C ARG A 1126 31.83 -17.27 -13.50
N PRO A 1127 31.88 -16.40 -14.53
CA PRO A 1127 32.09 -14.96 -14.37
C PRO A 1127 31.04 -14.27 -13.50
N MET A 1128 31.48 -13.25 -12.74
CA MET A 1128 30.64 -12.38 -11.92
C MET A 1128 30.83 -10.92 -12.32
N LEU A 1129 29.75 -10.15 -12.40
CA LEU A 1129 29.75 -8.70 -12.60
C LEU A 1129 29.10 -8.01 -11.40
N PHE A 1130 29.73 -6.97 -10.87
CA PHE A 1130 29.24 -6.27 -9.70
C PHE A 1130 28.64 -4.91 -10.08
N PHE A 1131 27.31 -4.82 -10.13
CA PHE A 1131 26.61 -3.58 -10.45
C PHE A 1131 26.39 -2.73 -9.19
N THR A 1132 27.37 -1.89 -8.88
CA THR A 1132 27.58 -1.19 -7.62
C THR A 1132 27.37 0.32 -7.78
N TYR A 1133 26.22 0.71 -8.33
CA TYR A 1133 25.87 2.11 -8.64
C TYR A 1133 25.83 3.03 -7.40
N ASP A 1134 25.81 2.47 -6.19
CA ASP A 1134 25.72 3.19 -4.92
C ASP A 1134 26.79 2.77 -3.89
N LEU A 1135 27.96 2.30 -4.36
CA LEU A 1135 29.01 1.73 -3.50
C LEU A 1135 29.45 2.66 -2.37
N GLU A 1136 29.73 3.91 -2.68
CA GLU A 1136 30.18 4.91 -1.70
C GLU A 1136 29.17 5.03 -0.56
N SER A 1137 27.89 5.20 -0.90
CA SER A 1137 26.81 5.27 0.10
C SER A 1137 26.64 3.94 0.87
N TYR A 1138 26.75 2.80 0.20
CA TYR A 1138 26.53 1.49 0.81
C TYR A 1138 27.64 1.10 1.81
N ARG A 1139 28.90 1.34 1.43
CA ARG A 1139 30.10 1.05 2.23
C ARG A 1139 30.14 1.91 3.49
N ASP A 1140 29.90 3.21 3.32
CA ASP A 1140 30.17 4.20 4.35
C ASP A 1140 28.96 4.42 5.26
N ASN A 1141 27.74 4.28 4.73
CA ASN A 1141 26.53 4.39 5.53
C ASN A 1141 26.03 2.99 5.91
N LEU A 1142 25.37 2.20 5.07
CA LEU A 1142 24.46 1.13 5.53
C LEU A 1142 25.04 0.05 6.48
N ARG A 1143 26.15 -0.60 6.09
CA ARG A 1143 26.73 -1.74 6.84
C ARG A 1143 28.21 -1.89 6.50
N GLY A 1144 29.10 -1.56 7.43
CA GLY A 1144 30.54 -1.76 7.23
C GLY A 1144 30.88 -3.19 6.79
N PHE A 1145 31.91 -3.35 5.95
CA PHE A 1145 32.38 -4.65 5.46
C PHE A 1145 33.45 -5.26 6.37
N TYR A 1146 33.61 -6.59 6.28
CA TYR A 1146 34.68 -7.31 6.97
C TYR A 1146 36.02 -7.28 6.23
N PHE A 1147 36.04 -6.85 4.97
CA PHE A 1147 37.22 -6.71 4.12
C PHE A 1147 37.01 -5.60 3.08
N ASP A 1148 38.08 -5.21 2.40
CA ASP A 1148 38.02 -4.26 1.29
C ASP A 1148 37.39 -4.93 0.07
N PHE A 1149 36.13 -4.57 -0.20
CA PHE A 1149 35.36 -5.16 -1.29
C PHE A 1149 35.91 -4.76 -2.67
N GLU A 1150 36.46 -3.55 -2.81
CA GLU A 1150 36.97 -3.05 -4.09
C GLU A 1150 38.23 -3.80 -4.51
N GLU A 1151 39.11 -4.08 -3.57
CA GLU A 1151 40.33 -4.85 -3.83
C GLU A 1151 40.07 -6.35 -4.02
N THR A 1152 39.01 -6.89 -3.42
CA THR A 1152 38.81 -8.34 -3.28
C THR A 1152 37.77 -8.91 -4.26
N ALA A 1153 36.92 -8.09 -4.88
CA ALA A 1153 35.84 -8.57 -5.74
C ALA A 1153 36.34 -9.51 -6.87
N PRO A 1154 35.69 -10.67 -7.09
CA PRO A 1154 36.09 -11.65 -8.12
C PRO A 1154 35.67 -11.26 -9.55
N GLY A 1155 35.44 -9.97 -9.81
CA GLY A 1155 34.93 -9.44 -11.07
C GLY A 1155 34.90 -7.90 -11.07
N PRO A 1156 34.56 -7.27 -12.20
CA PRO A 1156 34.58 -5.81 -12.32
C PRO A 1156 33.44 -5.15 -11.53
N LEU A 1157 33.72 -3.96 -10.98
CA LEU A 1157 32.74 -3.06 -10.37
C LEU A 1157 32.22 -2.07 -11.42
N LEU A 1158 30.91 -2.06 -11.64
CA LEU A 1158 30.24 -1.32 -12.70
C LEU A 1158 29.17 -0.42 -12.09
N THR A 1159 29.04 0.83 -12.56
CA THR A 1159 28.09 1.80 -11.98
C THR A 1159 26.96 2.20 -12.94
N ARG A 1160 27.08 1.87 -14.23
CA ARG A 1160 26.06 2.20 -15.25
C ARG A 1160 25.56 0.94 -15.95
N SER A 1161 24.29 0.97 -16.36
CA SER A 1161 23.67 -0.11 -17.14
C SER A 1161 24.42 -0.42 -18.44
N ASP A 1162 25.02 0.58 -19.08
CA ASP A 1162 25.77 0.41 -20.34
C ASP A 1162 27.07 -0.37 -20.13
N ASP A 1163 27.72 -0.20 -18.98
CA ASP A 1163 28.96 -0.91 -18.66
C ASP A 1163 28.65 -2.40 -18.42
N VAL A 1164 27.50 -2.70 -17.81
CA VAL A 1164 26.99 -4.07 -17.63
C VAL A 1164 26.72 -4.72 -18.99
N ILE A 1165 26.03 -4.02 -19.91
CA ILE A 1165 25.77 -4.51 -21.26
C ILE A 1165 27.09 -4.77 -22.01
N GLY A 1166 28.04 -3.84 -21.93
CA GLY A 1166 29.35 -3.99 -22.57
C GLY A 1166 30.14 -5.19 -22.03
N ALA A 1167 30.17 -5.38 -20.71
CA ALA A 1167 30.82 -6.52 -20.09
C ALA A 1167 30.17 -7.86 -20.45
N LEU A 1168 28.84 -7.91 -20.60
CA LEU A 1168 28.13 -9.12 -21.03
C LEU A 1168 28.43 -9.49 -22.49
N LEU A 1169 28.58 -8.50 -23.38
CA LEU A 1169 28.94 -8.74 -24.79
C LEU A 1169 30.36 -9.31 -24.97
N ASP A 1170 31.30 -8.97 -24.07
CA ASP A 1170 32.71 -9.42 -24.11
C ASP A 1170 33.11 -10.24 -22.88
N ILE A 1171 32.18 -11.08 -22.39
CA ILE A 1171 32.32 -11.76 -21.10
C ILE A 1171 33.52 -12.70 -21.01
N ASP A 1172 33.92 -13.32 -22.13
CA ASP A 1172 35.07 -14.24 -22.15
C ASP A 1172 36.39 -13.51 -21.87
N ARG A 1173 36.52 -12.27 -22.38
CA ARG A 1173 37.66 -11.42 -22.09
C ARG A 1173 37.63 -10.95 -20.64
N VAL A 1174 36.48 -10.52 -20.13
CA VAL A 1174 36.31 -10.12 -18.72
C VAL A 1174 36.69 -11.28 -17.79
N ALA A 1175 36.26 -12.50 -18.11
CA ALA A 1175 36.60 -13.70 -17.35
C ALA A 1175 38.12 -13.95 -17.29
N GLU A 1176 38.83 -13.78 -18.42
CA GLU A 1176 40.28 -13.96 -18.48
C GLU A 1176 41.04 -12.86 -17.72
N GLU A 1177 40.60 -11.60 -17.84
CA GLU A 1177 41.18 -10.46 -17.11
C GLU A 1177 41.07 -10.62 -15.59
N HIS A 1178 39.94 -11.17 -15.10
CA HIS A 1178 39.67 -11.35 -13.66
C HIS A 1178 39.97 -12.77 -13.12
N ARG A 1179 40.48 -13.69 -13.95
CA ARG A 1179 40.77 -15.07 -13.55
C ARG A 1179 41.68 -15.19 -12.32
N GLY A 1180 42.63 -14.26 -12.18
CA GLY A 1180 43.54 -14.20 -11.03
C GLY A 1180 42.84 -13.83 -9.72
N THR A 1181 42.04 -12.77 -9.72
CA THR A 1181 41.28 -12.33 -8.54
C THR A 1181 40.19 -13.34 -8.16
N TYR A 1182 39.52 -13.92 -9.16
CA TYR A 1182 38.54 -14.99 -8.94
C TYR A 1182 39.16 -16.18 -8.21
N ARG A 1183 40.34 -16.65 -8.64
CA ARG A 1183 41.03 -17.76 -7.98
C ARG A 1183 41.42 -17.42 -6.54
N SER A 1184 41.99 -16.24 -6.31
CA SER A 1184 42.33 -15.79 -4.96
C SER A 1184 41.10 -15.72 -4.05
N PHE A 1185 39.96 -15.30 -4.59
CA PHE A 1185 38.68 -15.27 -3.89
C PHE A 1185 38.22 -16.68 -3.49
N VAL A 1186 38.26 -17.65 -4.41
CA VAL A 1186 37.91 -19.05 -4.11
C VAL A 1186 38.85 -19.63 -3.05
N ASP A 1187 40.17 -19.47 -3.23
CA ASP A 1187 41.19 -19.99 -2.31
C ASP A 1187 41.02 -19.43 -0.89
N GLN A 1188 40.59 -18.17 -0.76
CA GLN A 1188 40.38 -17.52 0.53
C GLN A 1188 39.04 -17.87 1.17
N PHE A 1189 37.94 -17.83 0.42
CA PHE A 1189 36.59 -17.85 0.97
C PHE A 1189 35.86 -19.19 0.83
N CYS A 1190 36.23 -20.03 -0.13
CA CYS A 1190 35.58 -21.31 -0.43
C CYS A 1190 36.52 -22.55 -0.33
N PRO A 1191 37.58 -22.58 0.53
CA PRO A 1191 38.56 -23.67 0.50
C PRO A 1191 38.01 -25.02 0.99
N LEU A 1192 36.78 -25.05 1.50
CA LEU A 1192 36.12 -26.22 2.08
C LEU A 1192 34.84 -26.59 1.33
N ASP A 1193 34.49 -25.95 0.23
CA ASP A 1193 33.35 -26.38 -0.58
C ASP A 1193 33.86 -27.41 -1.60
N ASP A 1194 33.84 -28.69 -1.21
CA ASP A 1194 34.43 -29.82 -1.94
C ASP A 1194 33.43 -30.94 -2.27
N GLY A 1195 32.13 -30.71 -2.01
CA GLY A 1195 31.07 -31.72 -2.17
C GLY A 1195 30.81 -32.56 -0.93
N HIS A 1196 31.57 -32.35 0.16
CA HIS A 1196 31.49 -33.15 1.39
C HIS A 1196 31.15 -32.31 2.64
N ALA A 1197 30.57 -31.11 2.47
CA ALA A 1197 30.24 -30.23 3.60
C ALA A 1197 29.09 -30.81 4.46
N ALA A 1198 28.02 -31.31 3.82
CA ALA A 1198 26.91 -31.98 4.50
C ALA A 1198 27.38 -33.22 5.26
N GLU A 1199 28.22 -34.06 4.62
CA GLU A 1199 28.80 -35.26 5.23
C GLU A 1199 29.57 -34.91 6.51
N ARG A 1200 30.44 -33.89 6.46
CA ARG A 1200 31.22 -33.45 7.63
C ARG A 1200 30.36 -32.93 8.77
N VAL A 1201 29.29 -32.18 8.47
CA VAL A 1201 28.32 -31.74 9.49
C VAL A 1201 27.62 -32.97 10.10
N VAL A 1202 27.17 -33.91 9.26
CA VAL A 1202 26.44 -35.09 9.72
C VAL A 1202 27.32 -36.00 10.57
N ASP A 1203 28.55 -36.28 10.15
CA ASP A 1203 29.53 -37.05 10.93
C ASP A 1203 29.77 -36.43 12.30
N ARG A 1204 29.94 -35.10 12.35
CA ARG A 1204 30.32 -34.43 13.59
C ARG A 1204 29.19 -34.34 14.61
N VAL A 1205 27.95 -34.09 14.14
CA VAL A 1205 26.78 -33.86 15.00
C VAL A 1205 26.00 -35.14 15.27
N PHE A 1206 25.83 -35.98 14.25
CA PHE A 1206 24.93 -37.15 14.26
C PHE A 1206 25.68 -38.49 14.22
N GLY A 1207 26.98 -38.49 13.89
CA GLY A 1207 27.83 -39.69 13.85
C GLY A 1207 28.39 -40.14 15.20
N LYS A 1208 28.20 -39.35 16.27
CA LYS A 1208 28.62 -39.73 17.62
C LYS A 1208 27.54 -40.54 18.31
N ASP A 1209 27.60 -41.86 18.16
CA ASP A 1209 27.29 -42.85 19.22
C ASP A 1209 28.13 -44.11 19.00
#